data_AF-A0A836ACX9-F1
#
_entry.id   AF-A0A836ACX9-F1
#
_cell.length_a   1.000
_cell.length_b   1.000
_cell.length_c   1.000
_cell.angle_alpha   90.00
_cell.angle_beta   90.00
_cell.angle_gamma   90.00
#
_symmetry.space_group_name_H-M   'P 1'
#
loop_
_entity.id
_entity.type
_entity.pdbx_description
1 polymer ?
#
loop_
_entity_poly.entity_id
_entity_poly.type
_entity_poly.pdbx_seq_one_letter_code
_entity_poly.pdbx_strand_id
1 'polypeptide(L)'
;MNLIVKLRRSFRTLIVLLATFCLVSIVVSAYFLYSGYKQEMTLIETTAAAGCTDVKILPYRSMELKTVKPIDTSKTDPIVLLFVESQYSQLGQDIIAILESSRFQHHMVIAPGKGDIPPLTDNGKGKYILVIYENILKYVSMDSWNRELLEKYCVEYSVSIIGFHKANENSSPSTQLKGFPLNLFNNLALKDCFINPHSPLLHITKAPKVEKGPLPGEDWTIFQYNHSTYQPVLLTELQTEKSLSSLSSKQLYATVIQDLGLHDGIQRVLFGNNLNFWLHKLIFIDAISFLSGKRLTLSLDRYILVDIDDIFVGKEGTRMNVKDVKALLETQNLLRTQVANFTFNLGFSGKFYHTGTEEEDEGDDLLLRSVDEFWWFPHMWSHMQPHLFHNESSLVEQMILNKEFALEHGIPINMGYAVAPHHSGVYPVHIQLYAAWKKVWGIQVTSTEEYPHLKPARYRKGFIHNSIMVLPRQTCGLFTHTIFYKEYPGGPQELDKSIRGGELFLTILLNPISIFMTHLSNYGNDRLGLYTFVNLANFVQSWTNLKLQTLPPVQLAHKYFELFPEQRDPLWQNPCDDKRHKDIWSREKTCDHLPKFLVIGPQKTGTTALYLFLLMHPSIISNLPSPKTFEEVQFFNGNNYHKGIDWYMDFFPTPSNITSDFLFEKSANYFHSEEAPKRAASLVPKAKIITILIDPSDRAYSWYQHQRSHEDPAALRFNFYEVITTGHWAPSDLKTLQRRCLIPGWYAVHIERWLTYFATSQLLIIDGQQLRSDPATVMDEVQKFLGVTLHYNYSEALTFDPQKGFWCQLLEGGKTKCLGKSKGRKYPPMDPELIECGFSLKLRALFKFSFAIDSRMKYIRSGELKFLVNYLKYYHHSERGKVSTYYSAFWKIFLFFNMKVDSICEKDNNLPFVVKLLDSSMTSCEQTDVETIKSRKQQTESELMDLNQQRIASLETIIPRNTEEQSASAEKNETGIPKEKSQRGDAKKYFYSAGDIHGEKLMHRKMSRYRESTGGWVDTGLDFATRMQQEDLQIVFYGADHEANGFLTYNEIESLLEETPEQEQLKLFNADNKVFSYVEPVREFGLTVEPFHFSGTLESGAELSYEERGYDVTVMAKRTSAGEQKP
;
A
#
# COMPACT_ATOMS: atom_id res chain seq x y z
N MET A 1 75.99 20.21 -4.96
CA MET A 1 76.50 19.01 -4.27
C MET A 1 75.53 18.38 -3.25
N ASN A 2 74.70 19.15 -2.51
CA ASN A 2 73.89 18.60 -1.39
C ASN A 2 72.74 17.61 -1.75
N LEU A 3 72.28 17.53 -3.00
CA LEU A 3 71.16 16.63 -3.37
C LEU A 3 71.57 15.14 -3.32
N ILE A 4 72.77 14.82 -3.82
CA ILE A 4 73.31 13.45 -3.92
C ILE A 4 73.51 12.81 -2.53
N VAL A 5 73.85 13.62 -1.52
CA VAL A 5 74.06 13.14 -0.14
C VAL A 5 72.74 12.74 0.52
N LYS A 6 71.63 13.46 0.27
CA LYS A 6 70.29 13.06 0.75
C LYS A 6 69.82 11.76 0.08
N LEU A 7 70.00 11.62 -1.24
CA LEU A 7 69.59 10.42 -1.99
C LEU A 7 70.29 9.15 -1.48
N ARG A 8 71.61 9.18 -1.29
CA ARG A 8 72.38 8.06 -0.73
C ARG A 8 71.95 7.65 0.68
N ARG A 9 71.40 8.56 1.48
CA ARG A 9 70.94 8.26 2.84
C ARG A 9 69.61 7.49 2.82
N SER A 10 68.66 7.92 1.98
CA SER A 10 67.37 7.24 1.81
C SER A 10 67.53 5.81 1.25
N PHE A 11 68.36 5.65 0.21
CA PHE A 11 68.58 4.36 -0.44
C PHE A 11 69.21 3.32 0.51
N ARG A 12 70.09 3.74 1.43
CA ARG A 12 70.62 2.86 2.47
C ARG A 12 69.56 2.39 3.46
N THR A 13 68.65 3.27 3.89
CA THR A 13 67.54 2.88 4.78
C THR A 13 66.62 1.84 4.13
N LEU A 14 66.31 2.01 2.84
CA LEU A 14 65.48 1.07 2.09
C LEU A 14 66.13 -0.32 1.95
N ILE A 15 67.43 -0.37 1.66
CA ILE A 15 68.19 -1.65 1.61
C ILE A 15 68.22 -2.34 2.97
N VAL A 16 68.42 -1.60 4.07
CA VAL A 16 68.40 -2.18 5.42
C VAL A 16 67.04 -2.77 5.76
N LEU A 17 65.94 -2.06 5.45
CA LEU A 17 64.57 -2.57 5.67
C LEU A 17 64.30 -3.86 4.89
N LEU A 18 64.65 -3.90 3.59
CA LEU A 18 64.53 -5.11 2.77
C LEU A 18 65.35 -6.27 3.32
N ALA A 19 66.61 -6.03 3.71
CA ALA A 19 67.47 -7.05 4.31
C ALA A 19 66.89 -7.60 5.63
N THR A 20 66.34 -6.75 6.50
CA THR A 20 65.67 -7.21 7.72
C THR A 20 64.40 -8.02 7.44
N PHE A 21 63.60 -7.64 6.43
CA PHE A 21 62.39 -8.37 6.07
C PHE A 21 62.70 -9.77 5.49
N CYS A 22 63.73 -9.87 4.65
CA CYS A 22 64.22 -11.15 4.15
C CYS A 22 64.76 -12.05 5.28
N LEU A 23 65.53 -11.51 6.24
CA LEU A 23 66.01 -12.27 7.38
C LEU A 23 64.88 -12.82 8.27
N VAL A 24 63.86 -12.00 8.57
CA VAL A 24 62.68 -12.45 9.32
C VAL A 24 61.93 -13.55 8.56
N SER A 25 61.72 -13.39 7.25
CA SER A 25 61.07 -14.40 6.41
C SER A 25 61.82 -15.74 6.39
N ILE A 26 63.15 -15.70 6.30
CA ILE A 26 64.01 -16.90 6.35
C ILE A 26 63.91 -17.59 7.73
N VAL A 27 63.92 -16.83 8.83
CA VAL A 27 63.76 -17.40 10.19
C VAL A 27 62.38 -18.04 10.38
N VAL A 28 61.30 -17.42 9.91
CA VAL A 28 59.95 -17.99 9.97
C VAL A 28 59.83 -19.25 9.12
N SER A 29 60.35 -19.23 7.89
CA SER A 29 60.36 -20.41 7.00
C SER A 29 61.18 -21.56 7.59
N ALA A 30 62.35 -21.26 8.17
CA ALA A 30 63.19 -22.25 8.84
C ALA A 30 62.50 -22.84 10.07
N TYR A 31 61.77 -22.03 10.86
CA TYR A 31 61.01 -22.50 12.02
C TYR A 31 59.92 -23.51 11.63
N PHE A 32 59.13 -23.22 10.59
CA PHE A 32 58.09 -24.13 10.10
C PHE A 32 58.68 -25.40 9.46
N LEU A 33 59.77 -25.28 8.69
CA LEU A 33 60.47 -26.44 8.11
C LEU A 33 61.10 -27.36 9.19
N TYR A 34 61.65 -26.80 10.26
CA TYR A 34 62.26 -27.59 11.33
C TYR A 34 61.22 -28.20 12.30
N SER A 35 60.07 -27.54 12.45
CA SER A 35 58.93 -28.04 13.26
C SER A 35 58.14 -29.16 12.56
N GLY A 36 58.20 -29.24 11.23
CA GLY A 36 57.42 -30.20 10.44
C GLY A 36 58.07 -31.58 10.21
N TYR A 37 59.30 -31.81 10.67
CA TYR A 37 60.10 -32.98 10.21
C TYR A 37 60.63 -33.89 11.33
N LYS A 38 59.70 -34.41 12.14
CA LYS A 38 59.72 -35.66 12.93
C LYS A 38 58.28 -35.85 13.44
N GLN A 39 57.62 -36.99 13.27
CA GLN A 39 58.14 -38.36 13.37
C GLN A 39 57.34 -39.34 12.48
N GLU A 40 58.04 -40.14 11.66
CA GLU A 40 57.52 -41.32 10.94
C GLU A 40 57.18 -42.45 11.95
N MET A 41 56.08 -43.22 11.79
CA MET A 41 55.68 -44.16 10.72
C MET A 41 56.48 -45.47 10.70
N THR A 42 55.80 -46.58 11.01
CA THR A 42 56.20 -47.98 10.74
C THR A 42 54.97 -48.78 10.27
N LEU A 43 55.19 -49.82 9.47
CA LEU A 43 54.19 -50.39 8.54
C LEU A 43 53.56 -51.72 9.03
N ILE A 44 52.31 -51.98 8.59
CA ILE A 44 51.75 -53.20 7.93
C ILE A 44 52.02 -54.59 8.61
N GLU A 45 51.03 -55.48 8.84
CA GLU A 45 50.56 -56.46 7.82
C GLU A 45 49.24 -57.23 8.12
N THR A 46 48.48 -57.49 7.04
CA THR A 46 47.54 -58.62 6.70
C THR A 46 46.43 -59.22 7.60
N THR A 47 45.30 -59.49 6.89
CA THR A 47 44.39 -60.67 6.94
C THR A 47 43.48 -60.98 8.15
N ALA A 48 42.17 -60.95 7.88
CA ALA A 48 41.21 -62.06 8.12
C ALA A 48 39.93 -61.83 7.25
N ALA A 49 38.99 -62.79 7.21
CA ALA A 49 37.85 -62.77 6.28
C ALA A 49 36.47 -62.89 6.95
N ALA A 50 35.46 -62.33 6.26
CA ALA A 50 34.02 -62.63 6.28
C ALA A 50 33.20 -62.46 7.58
N GLY A 51 31.94 -62.03 7.42
CA GLY A 51 30.88 -62.17 8.43
C GLY A 51 29.89 -60.99 8.50
N CYS A 52 28.60 -61.28 8.30
CA CYS A 52 27.51 -60.38 8.69
C CYS A 52 27.05 -60.71 10.12
N THR A 53 26.75 -59.72 10.98
CA THR A 53 25.62 -59.70 11.95
C THR A 53 25.66 -58.44 12.86
N ASP A 54 24.61 -58.30 13.69
CA ASP A 54 24.13 -57.09 14.35
C ASP A 54 25.02 -56.37 15.38
N VAL A 55 24.76 -55.06 15.44
CA VAL A 55 24.70 -54.16 16.60
C VAL A 55 25.06 -54.77 17.96
N LYS A 56 26.15 -54.28 18.57
CA LYS A 56 26.31 -54.23 20.03
C LYS A 56 26.75 -52.85 20.50
N ILE A 57 25.97 -52.29 21.42
CA ILE A 57 26.19 -50.99 22.08
C ILE A 57 27.20 -51.16 23.21
N LEU A 58 28.19 -50.27 23.33
CA LEU A 58 29.00 -49.98 24.55
C LEU A 58 29.94 -48.78 24.27
N PRO A 59 30.34 -47.97 25.28
CA PRO A 59 29.55 -47.37 26.34
C PRO A 59 29.47 -45.83 26.22
N TYR A 60 28.51 -45.25 26.95
CA TYR A 60 28.19 -43.82 26.96
C TYR A 60 29.28 -42.95 27.62
N ARG A 61 29.75 -41.91 26.94
CA ARG A 61 30.39 -40.73 27.58
C ARG A 61 29.44 -39.56 27.42
N SER A 62 28.86 -39.10 28.53
CA SER A 62 27.78 -38.10 28.50
C SER A 62 28.27 -36.75 27.98
N MET A 63 27.89 -36.40 26.76
CA MET A 63 27.53 -35.02 26.42
C MET A 63 26.06 -34.85 26.79
N GLU A 64 25.69 -33.71 27.39
CA GLU A 64 24.29 -33.40 27.63
C GLU A 64 23.53 -33.38 26.30
N LEU A 65 22.55 -34.27 26.16
CA LEU A 65 21.69 -34.31 25.00
C LEU A 65 20.71 -33.13 25.09
N LYS A 66 21.14 -31.94 24.66
CA LYS A 66 20.30 -30.74 24.53
C LYS A 66 18.98 -31.15 23.86
N THR A 67 17.88 -31.06 24.60
CA THR A 67 16.56 -31.33 24.05
C THR A 67 16.15 -30.21 23.10
N VAL A 68 15.46 -30.55 22.02
CA VAL A 68 14.91 -29.55 21.09
C VAL A 68 13.95 -28.65 21.87
N LYS A 69 14.24 -27.35 21.93
CA LYS A 69 13.33 -26.38 22.56
C LYS A 69 12.02 -26.32 21.77
N PRO A 70 10.84 -26.43 22.41
CA PRO A 70 9.58 -26.15 21.74
C PRO A 70 9.53 -24.67 21.31
N ILE A 71 8.92 -24.39 20.17
CA ILE A 71 8.83 -23.03 19.64
C ILE A 71 7.69 -22.28 20.36
N ASP A 72 8.04 -21.42 21.32
CA ASP A 72 7.08 -20.52 21.99
C ASP A 72 7.04 -19.16 21.26
N THR A 73 6.21 -19.05 20.23
CA THR A 73 5.96 -17.80 19.52
C THR A 73 4.91 -16.91 20.20
N SER A 74 4.50 -17.14 21.46
CA SER A 74 3.46 -16.33 22.12
C SER A 74 3.84 -14.85 22.30
N LYS A 75 5.15 -14.56 22.40
CA LYS A 75 5.71 -13.23 22.67
C LYS A 75 5.94 -12.37 21.42
N THR A 76 5.55 -12.83 20.24
CA THR A 76 5.84 -12.13 18.97
C THR A 76 4.59 -11.69 18.21
N ASP A 77 4.71 -10.61 17.43
CA ASP A 77 3.73 -10.27 16.41
C ASP A 77 3.89 -11.17 15.17
N PRO A 78 2.78 -11.54 14.49
CA PRO A 78 2.77 -12.51 13.38
C PRO A 78 3.24 -11.87 12.06
N ILE A 79 4.42 -11.25 12.09
CA ILE A 79 5.06 -10.54 10.98
C ILE A 79 6.36 -11.26 10.62
N VAL A 80 6.60 -11.48 9.33
CA VAL A 80 7.85 -12.04 8.82
C VAL A 80 8.87 -10.93 8.56
N LEU A 81 10.09 -11.04 9.08
CA LEU A 81 11.20 -10.17 8.68
C LEU A 81 11.93 -10.81 7.49
N LEU A 82 11.90 -10.16 6.33
CA LEU A 82 12.51 -10.65 5.10
C LEU A 82 13.74 -9.81 4.73
N PHE A 83 14.91 -10.47 4.68
CA PHE A 83 16.16 -9.89 4.23
C PHE A 83 16.43 -10.26 2.76
N VAL A 84 16.45 -9.23 1.90
CA VAL A 84 16.70 -9.31 0.45
C VAL A 84 18.07 -8.71 0.06
N GLU A 85 18.67 -9.10 -1.06
CA GLU A 85 19.90 -8.47 -1.56
C GLU A 85 19.64 -7.13 -2.27
N SER A 86 18.44 -6.96 -2.85
CA SER A 86 17.95 -5.70 -3.43
C SER A 86 16.42 -5.66 -3.41
N GLN A 87 15.81 -4.51 -3.71
CA GLN A 87 14.35 -4.40 -3.83
C GLN A 87 13.76 -5.19 -5.03
N TYR A 88 14.62 -5.63 -5.96
CA TYR A 88 14.24 -6.22 -7.24
C TYR A 88 14.80 -7.65 -7.43
N SER A 89 15.24 -8.30 -6.35
CA SER A 89 15.70 -9.68 -6.40
C SER A 89 14.55 -10.63 -6.71
N GLN A 90 14.72 -11.48 -7.74
CA GLN A 90 13.65 -12.42 -8.16
C GLN A 90 13.19 -13.30 -7.00
N LEU A 91 14.11 -13.84 -6.21
CA LEU A 91 13.77 -14.70 -5.07
C LEU A 91 13.06 -13.91 -3.96
N GLY A 92 13.47 -12.67 -3.68
CA GLY A 92 12.78 -11.80 -2.73
C GLY A 92 11.34 -11.53 -3.16
N GLN A 93 11.13 -11.24 -4.45
CA GLN A 93 9.80 -11.04 -5.03
C GLN A 93 8.96 -12.33 -5.07
N ASP A 94 9.55 -13.50 -5.35
CA ASP A 94 8.88 -14.80 -5.26
C ASP A 94 8.41 -15.09 -3.82
N ILE A 95 9.25 -14.79 -2.82
CA ILE A 95 8.92 -14.93 -1.40
C ILE A 95 7.79 -13.97 -1.01
N ILE A 96 7.90 -12.69 -1.39
CA ILE A 96 6.87 -11.66 -1.16
C ILE A 96 5.54 -12.12 -1.76
N ALA A 97 5.52 -12.58 -3.02
CA ALA A 97 4.30 -13.04 -3.69
C ALA A 97 3.63 -14.22 -2.97
N ILE A 98 4.39 -15.16 -2.41
CA ILE A 98 3.85 -16.25 -1.58
C ILE A 98 3.28 -15.73 -0.26
N LEU A 99 3.99 -14.84 0.44
CA LEU A 99 3.55 -14.26 1.71
C LEU A 99 2.27 -13.42 1.52
N GLU A 100 2.22 -12.57 0.50
CA GLU A 100 1.06 -11.75 0.14
C GLU A 100 -0.16 -12.60 -0.24
N SER A 101 0.02 -13.61 -1.09
CA SER A 101 -1.07 -14.55 -1.46
C SER A 101 -1.61 -15.31 -0.25
N SER A 102 -0.72 -15.69 0.68
CA SER A 102 -1.08 -16.32 1.96
C SER A 102 -1.63 -15.32 3.00
N ARG A 103 -1.63 -14.01 2.69
CA ARG A 103 -2.04 -12.88 3.54
C ARG A 103 -1.20 -12.74 4.83
N PHE A 104 0.01 -13.28 4.82
CA PHE A 104 0.97 -13.18 5.92
C PHE A 104 1.65 -11.80 5.90
N GLN A 105 1.60 -11.09 7.03
CA GLN A 105 2.24 -9.79 7.16
C GLN A 105 3.76 -9.94 7.11
N HIS A 106 4.44 -9.03 6.40
CA HIS A 106 5.88 -9.08 6.25
C HIS A 106 6.49 -7.67 6.26
N HIS A 107 7.78 -7.60 6.58
CA HIS A 107 8.61 -6.40 6.51
C HIS A 107 9.86 -6.75 5.72
N MET A 108 9.95 -6.26 4.48
CA MET A 108 11.13 -6.44 3.63
C MET A 108 12.17 -5.37 3.94
N VAL A 109 13.43 -5.79 4.11
CA VAL A 109 14.59 -4.94 4.36
C VAL A 109 15.77 -5.44 3.52
N ILE A 110 16.52 -4.52 2.89
CA ILE A 110 17.76 -4.87 2.19
C ILE A 110 18.81 -5.31 3.23
N ALA A 111 19.38 -6.50 3.07
CA ALA A 111 20.34 -7.09 4.00
C ALA A 111 21.59 -6.20 4.14
N PRO A 112 21.84 -5.58 5.32
CA PRO A 112 22.94 -4.64 5.46
C PRO A 112 24.29 -5.36 5.37
N GLY A 113 25.14 -4.92 4.43
CA GLY A 113 26.56 -5.32 4.42
C GLY A 113 27.37 -4.63 5.53
N LYS A 114 26.96 -3.40 5.87
CA LYS A 114 27.30 -2.63 7.08
C LYS A 114 26.13 -1.68 7.36
N GLY A 115 25.68 -1.59 8.61
CA GLY A 115 24.55 -0.74 9.01
C GLY A 115 23.60 -1.46 9.97
N ASP A 116 22.69 -0.72 10.59
CA ASP A 116 21.81 -1.25 11.64
C ASP A 116 20.70 -2.15 11.08
N ILE A 117 20.39 -3.25 11.77
CA ILE A 117 19.16 -4.02 11.54
C ILE A 117 17.92 -3.26 12.05
N PRO A 118 16.72 -3.48 11.48
CA PRO A 118 15.49 -2.85 11.97
C PRO A 118 15.22 -3.23 13.43
N PRO A 119 14.56 -2.36 14.23
CA PRO A 119 14.17 -2.68 15.60
C PRO A 119 13.42 -4.01 15.68
N LEU A 120 13.94 -4.94 16.50
CA LEU A 120 13.39 -6.29 16.64
C LEU A 120 12.27 -6.38 17.69
N THR A 121 12.14 -5.38 18.57
CA THR A 121 11.16 -5.35 19.67
C THR A 121 10.36 -4.06 19.72
N ASP A 122 9.16 -4.12 20.32
CA ASP A 122 8.35 -2.97 20.72
C ASP A 122 7.85 -3.17 22.15
N ASN A 123 8.09 -2.22 23.06
CA ASN A 123 7.56 -2.25 24.43
C ASN A 123 7.74 -3.60 25.18
N GLY A 124 8.83 -4.32 24.92
CA GLY A 124 9.13 -5.65 25.52
C GLY A 124 8.53 -6.86 24.80
N LYS A 125 7.86 -6.66 23.67
CA LYS A 125 7.33 -7.70 22.77
C LYS A 125 8.21 -7.82 21.51
N GLY A 126 8.31 -9.01 20.91
CA GLY A 126 9.03 -9.19 19.65
C GLY A 126 8.20 -8.80 18.44
N LYS A 127 8.77 -8.05 17.49
CA LYS A 127 8.06 -7.56 16.29
C LYS A 127 7.85 -8.60 15.21
N TYR A 128 8.65 -9.66 15.20
CA TYR A 128 8.69 -10.64 14.11
C TYR A 128 8.62 -12.07 14.65
N ILE A 129 7.83 -12.93 14.00
CA ILE A 129 7.66 -14.33 14.36
C ILE A 129 8.64 -15.28 13.65
N LEU A 130 9.14 -14.85 12.49
CA LEU A 130 9.99 -15.61 11.59
C LEU A 130 10.94 -14.65 10.87
N VAL A 131 12.19 -15.06 10.68
CA VAL A 131 13.16 -14.34 9.84
C VAL A 131 13.41 -15.16 8.58
N ILE A 132 13.50 -14.51 7.41
CA ILE A 132 13.80 -15.16 6.14
C ILE A 132 14.96 -14.42 5.48
N TYR A 133 15.97 -15.16 5.00
CA TYR A 133 17.06 -14.66 4.18
C TYR A 133 16.98 -15.27 2.79
N GLU A 134 16.88 -14.43 1.74
CA GLU A 134 17.02 -14.90 0.35
C GLU A 134 18.45 -15.36 0.03
N ASN A 135 19.43 -14.88 0.81
CA ASN A 135 20.80 -15.36 0.79
C ASN A 135 21.34 -15.51 2.21
N ILE A 136 21.42 -16.75 2.70
CA ILE A 136 21.93 -17.10 4.03
C ILE A 136 23.39 -16.67 4.25
N LEU A 137 24.16 -16.45 3.18
CA LEU A 137 25.51 -15.92 3.28
C LEU A 137 25.52 -14.51 3.90
N LYS A 138 24.45 -13.70 3.73
CA LYS A 138 24.33 -12.37 4.36
C LYS A 138 24.25 -12.45 5.88
N TYR A 139 23.52 -13.42 6.42
CA TYR A 139 23.48 -13.70 7.87
C TYR A 139 24.85 -14.19 8.38
N VAL A 140 25.56 -14.98 7.57
CA VAL A 140 26.89 -15.51 7.94
C VAL A 140 28.01 -14.46 7.82
N SER A 141 27.88 -13.50 6.89
CA SER A 141 28.82 -12.38 6.68
C SER A 141 28.47 -11.12 7.46
N MET A 142 27.33 -11.08 8.17
CA MET A 142 26.92 -9.99 9.04
C MET A 142 27.99 -9.69 10.08
N ASP A 143 28.13 -8.42 10.48
CA ASP A 143 29.02 -8.05 11.59
C ASP A 143 28.59 -8.71 12.91
N SER A 144 29.54 -8.89 13.83
CA SER A 144 29.29 -9.62 15.06
C SER A 144 28.23 -8.96 15.95
N TRP A 145 28.09 -7.64 15.94
CA TRP A 145 27.15 -6.95 16.82
C TRP A 145 25.70 -7.14 16.37
N ASN A 146 25.39 -6.86 15.09
CA ASN A 146 24.06 -7.13 14.53
C ASN A 146 23.72 -8.63 14.60
N ARG A 147 24.71 -9.50 14.36
CA ARG A 147 24.53 -10.96 14.43
C ARG A 147 24.23 -11.43 15.86
N GLU A 148 24.99 -11.01 16.86
CA GLU A 148 24.74 -11.34 18.28
C GLU A 148 23.38 -10.79 18.75
N LEU A 149 22.99 -9.58 18.30
CA LEU A 149 21.69 -8.98 18.61
C LEU A 149 20.53 -9.81 18.03
N LEU A 150 20.64 -10.25 16.77
CA LEU A 150 19.64 -11.08 16.11
C LEU A 150 19.60 -12.50 16.69
N GLU A 151 20.75 -13.13 16.95
CA GLU A 151 20.82 -14.46 17.56
C GLU A 151 20.26 -14.47 18.98
N LYS A 152 20.52 -13.42 19.77
CA LYS A 152 19.88 -13.22 21.08
C LYS A 152 18.36 -13.08 20.92
N TYR A 153 17.87 -12.27 19.99
CA TYR A 153 16.43 -12.12 19.74
C TYR A 153 15.77 -13.46 19.37
N CYS A 154 16.39 -14.23 18.48
CA CYS A 154 15.92 -15.57 18.10
C CYS A 154 15.83 -16.53 19.30
N VAL A 155 16.83 -16.53 20.20
CA VAL A 155 16.84 -17.39 21.39
C VAL A 155 15.89 -16.91 22.50
N GLU A 156 15.66 -15.59 22.64
CA GLU A 156 14.81 -15.00 23.68
C GLU A 156 13.31 -15.03 23.35
N TYR A 157 12.97 -14.87 22.06
CA TYR A 157 11.58 -14.83 21.54
C TYR A 157 11.16 -16.08 20.75
N SER A 158 12.00 -17.14 20.75
CA SER A 158 11.82 -18.39 19.98
C SER A 158 11.65 -18.19 18.47
N VAL A 159 12.29 -17.18 17.90
CA VAL A 159 12.17 -16.85 16.48
C VAL A 159 13.14 -17.71 15.65
N SER A 160 12.60 -18.33 14.61
CA SER A 160 13.32 -19.24 13.73
C SER A 160 13.76 -18.55 12.42
N ILE A 161 14.63 -19.21 11.65
CA ILE A 161 15.19 -18.66 10.39
C ILE A 161 14.92 -19.58 9.20
N ILE A 162 14.39 -19.06 8.09
CA ILE A 162 14.49 -19.71 6.78
C ILE A 162 15.65 -19.08 6.00
N GLY A 163 16.49 -19.89 5.37
CA GLY A 163 17.62 -19.43 4.56
C GLY A 163 17.65 -20.09 3.19
N PHE A 164 17.81 -19.30 2.14
CA PHE A 164 18.13 -19.81 0.82
C PHE A 164 19.62 -19.64 0.54
N HIS A 165 20.20 -20.57 -0.21
CA HIS A 165 21.50 -20.47 -0.81
C HIS A 165 21.40 -21.04 -2.23
N LYS A 166 21.62 -20.18 -3.23
CA LYS A 166 21.74 -20.57 -4.64
C LYS A 166 23.18 -20.34 -5.08
N ALA A 167 23.73 -21.29 -5.83
CA ALA A 167 25.05 -21.13 -6.40
C ALA A 167 25.04 -20.20 -7.63
N ASN A 168 26.21 -19.65 -7.93
CA ASN A 168 26.49 -18.87 -9.13
C ASN A 168 27.86 -19.26 -9.70
N GLU A 169 28.22 -18.75 -10.88
CA GLU A 169 29.48 -19.08 -11.57
C GLU A 169 30.74 -18.81 -10.72
N ASN A 170 30.67 -17.82 -9.83
CA ASN A 170 31.76 -17.44 -8.91
C ASN A 170 31.77 -18.26 -7.60
N SER A 171 30.82 -19.18 -7.40
CA SER A 171 30.71 -20.00 -6.18
C SER A 171 31.71 -21.16 -6.20
N SER A 172 32.61 -21.20 -5.23
CA SER A 172 33.58 -22.30 -5.07
C SER A 172 32.88 -23.67 -5.03
N PRO A 173 33.37 -24.71 -5.74
CA PRO A 173 32.68 -26.01 -5.86
C PRO A 173 32.38 -26.71 -4.52
N SER A 174 33.17 -26.43 -3.48
CA SER A 174 32.87 -26.82 -2.10
C SER A 174 33.28 -25.71 -1.12
N THR A 175 32.43 -25.43 -0.13
CA THR A 175 32.62 -24.37 0.87
C THR A 175 32.01 -24.79 2.21
N GLN A 176 32.75 -24.65 3.32
CA GLN A 176 32.16 -24.78 4.66
C GLN A 176 31.39 -23.49 5.03
N LEU A 177 30.15 -23.61 5.50
CA LEU A 177 29.35 -22.47 5.94
C LEU A 177 29.89 -21.96 7.29
N LYS A 178 30.54 -20.78 7.29
CA LYS A 178 31.25 -20.24 8.45
C LYS A 178 30.36 -20.14 9.70
N GLY A 179 30.80 -20.82 10.77
CA GLY A 179 30.08 -20.89 12.04
C GLY A 179 29.11 -22.08 12.17
N PHE A 180 28.98 -22.92 11.14
CA PHE A 180 28.09 -24.07 11.12
C PHE A 180 28.86 -25.38 10.79
N PRO A 181 28.47 -26.54 11.36
CA PRO A 181 29.03 -27.84 11.02
C PRO A 181 28.41 -28.40 9.73
N LEU A 182 28.46 -27.59 8.66
CA LEU A 182 27.75 -27.77 7.40
C LEU A 182 28.64 -27.39 6.22
N ASN A 183 28.81 -28.31 5.28
CA ASN A 183 29.49 -28.11 4.00
C ASN A 183 28.49 -27.98 2.86
N LEU A 184 28.75 -27.04 1.97
CA LEU A 184 28.01 -26.81 0.74
C LEU A 184 28.82 -27.37 -0.43
N PHE A 185 28.16 -28.02 -1.39
CA PHE A 185 28.73 -28.33 -2.70
C PHE A 185 27.85 -27.69 -3.77
N ASN A 186 28.45 -26.86 -4.61
CA ASN A 186 27.77 -25.86 -5.45
C ASN A 186 27.84 -26.22 -6.95
N ASN A 187 26.94 -25.63 -7.75
CA ASN A 187 26.88 -25.77 -9.22
C ASN A 187 26.78 -27.24 -9.67
N LEU A 188 25.73 -27.92 -9.19
CA LEU A 188 25.47 -29.33 -9.46
C LEU A 188 24.26 -29.53 -10.38
N ALA A 189 24.37 -30.46 -11.33
CA ALA A 189 23.24 -31.01 -12.08
C ALA A 189 22.62 -32.17 -11.29
N LEU A 190 21.35 -32.05 -10.92
CA LEU A 190 20.61 -32.97 -10.04
C LEU A 190 19.40 -33.58 -10.72
N LYS A 191 18.97 -34.75 -10.26
CA LYS A 191 17.77 -35.45 -10.73
C LYS A 191 17.05 -36.17 -9.58
N ASP A 192 15.82 -36.60 -9.86
CA ASP A 192 15.01 -37.50 -9.03
C ASP A 192 14.90 -37.04 -7.55
N CYS A 193 13.94 -36.17 -7.25
CA CYS A 193 13.79 -35.56 -5.93
C CYS A 193 12.79 -36.33 -5.04
N PHE A 194 13.30 -36.90 -3.94
CA PHE A 194 12.59 -37.69 -2.95
C PHE A 194 12.21 -36.83 -1.73
N ILE A 195 10.96 -36.95 -1.26
CA ILE A 195 10.49 -36.29 -0.02
C ILE A 195 10.66 -37.25 1.16
N ASN A 196 11.40 -36.85 2.20
CA ASN A 196 11.62 -37.66 3.41
C ASN A 196 10.33 -37.74 4.26
N PRO A 197 9.66 -38.91 4.38
CA PRO A 197 8.41 -39.04 5.14
C PRO A 197 8.57 -38.88 6.65
N HIS A 198 9.80 -38.85 7.18
CA HIS A 198 10.08 -38.65 8.60
C HIS A 198 10.28 -37.17 8.98
N SER A 199 10.25 -36.23 8.02
CA SER A 199 10.43 -34.81 8.31
C SER A 199 9.19 -34.25 9.04
N PRO A 200 9.35 -33.66 10.24
CA PRO A 200 8.22 -33.13 11.02
C PRO A 200 7.68 -31.80 10.48
N LEU A 201 8.33 -31.21 9.47
CA LEU A 201 7.87 -30.00 8.77
C LEU A 201 6.60 -30.24 7.94
N LEU A 202 6.45 -31.46 7.40
CA LEU A 202 5.46 -31.75 6.35
C LEU A 202 4.03 -31.68 6.91
N HIS A 203 3.24 -30.74 6.42
CA HIS A 203 1.84 -30.56 6.83
C HIS A 203 0.90 -30.55 5.62
N ILE A 204 1.17 -29.67 4.65
CA ILE A 204 0.50 -29.63 3.36
C ILE A 204 1.10 -30.67 2.43
N THR A 205 2.43 -30.87 2.43
CA THR A 205 3.12 -31.79 1.52
C THR A 205 2.85 -33.26 1.90
N LYS A 206 2.58 -34.11 0.91
CA LYS A 206 2.36 -35.56 1.08
C LYS A 206 3.63 -36.35 0.78
N ALA A 207 3.96 -37.31 1.65
CA ALA A 207 5.14 -38.16 1.54
C ALA A 207 4.82 -39.63 1.91
N PRO A 208 5.63 -40.62 1.49
CA PRO A 208 6.77 -40.49 0.57
C PRO A 208 6.30 -40.27 -0.87
N LYS A 209 7.02 -39.40 -1.60
CA LYS A 209 6.83 -39.11 -3.02
C LYS A 209 8.18 -38.86 -3.68
N VAL A 210 8.23 -39.03 -5.00
CA VAL A 210 9.44 -38.83 -5.83
C VAL A 210 9.04 -38.09 -7.09
N GLU A 211 9.60 -36.90 -7.31
CA GLU A 211 9.53 -36.19 -8.58
C GLU A 211 10.66 -36.70 -9.47
N LYS A 212 10.34 -37.25 -10.65
CA LYS A 212 11.31 -37.98 -11.48
C LYS A 212 11.86 -37.15 -12.63
N GLY A 213 13.10 -37.40 -13.00
CA GLY A 213 13.81 -36.70 -14.08
C GLY A 213 14.75 -35.60 -13.58
N PRO A 214 15.36 -34.82 -14.48
CA PRO A 214 16.30 -33.77 -14.14
C PRO A 214 15.60 -32.60 -13.42
N LEU A 215 16.29 -31.99 -12.46
CA LEU A 215 15.85 -30.75 -11.83
C LEU A 215 16.18 -29.54 -12.71
N PRO A 216 15.46 -28.42 -12.58
CA PRO A 216 15.69 -27.25 -13.41
C PRO A 216 17.04 -26.59 -13.08
N GLY A 217 17.94 -26.54 -14.06
CA GLY A 217 19.25 -25.87 -13.96
C GLY A 217 20.37 -26.71 -13.34
N GLU A 218 21.61 -26.23 -13.50
CA GLU A 218 22.84 -26.84 -12.96
C GLU A 218 23.44 -26.01 -11.80
N ASP A 219 22.68 -25.05 -11.26
CA ASP A 219 23.06 -24.09 -10.22
C ASP A 219 22.70 -24.55 -8.79
N TRP A 220 22.44 -25.86 -8.62
CA TRP A 220 22.03 -26.43 -7.35
C TRP A 220 23.17 -26.55 -6.35
N THR A 221 22.79 -26.45 -5.07
CA THR A 221 23.64 -26.74 -3.93
C THR A 221 23.09 -27.93 -3.15
N ILE A 222 23.98 -28.82 -2.72
CA ILE A 222 23.67 -29.86 -1.73
C ILE A 222 24.34 -29.58 -0.39
N PHE A 223 23.66 -30.02 0.67
CA PHE A 223 24.08 -29.90 2.05
C PHE A 223 24.69 -31.22 2.53
N GLN A 224 25.98 -31.20 2.89
CA GLN A 224 26.64 -32.30 3.61
C GLN A 224 26.93 -31.86 5.05
N TYR A 225 26.46 -32.64 6.02
CA TYR A 225 26.56 -32.34 7.44
C TYR A 225 27.10 -33.54 8.22
N ASN A 226 27.84 -33.27 9.29
CA ASN A 226 28.35 -34.27 10.23
C ASN A 226 27.97 -33.88 11.67
N HIS A 227 26.68 -33.56 11.87
CA HIS A 227 26.13 -33.16 13.17
C HIS A 227 24.65 -33.51 13.27
N SER A 228 24.19 -34.01 14.42
CA SER A 228 22.84 -34.53 14.65
C SER A 228 21.73 -33.47 14.72
N THR A 229 22.09 -32.18 14.63
CA THR A 229 21.10 -31.08 14.51
C THR A 229 20.40 -31.08 13.15
N TYR A 230 21.00 -31.66 12.12
CA TYR A 230 20.50 -31.56 10.76
C TYR A 230 19.69 -32.80 10.34
N GLN A 231 18.52 -32.58 9.76
CA GLN A 231 17.64 -33.61 9.21
C GLN A 231 17.30 -33.29 7.74
N PRO A 232 17.32 -34.27 6.82
CA PRO A 232 17.01 -34.03 5.42
C PRO A 232 15.50 -33.93 5.21
N VAL A 233 15.08 -33.02 4.33
CA VAL A 233 13.66 -32.79 3.98
C VAL A 233 13.41 -33.22 2.54
N LEU A 234 14.24 -32.71 1.61
CA LEU A 234 14.33 -33.15 0.23
C LEU A 234 15.70 -33.80 -0.02
N LEU A 235 15.69 -34.91 -0.75
CA LEU A 235 16.85 -35.72 -1.11
C LEU A 235 16.89 -35.92 -2.64
N THR A 236 18.06 -35.92 -3.26
CA THR A 236 18.23 -35.97 -4.73
C THR A 236 19.40 -36.87 -5.15
N GLU A 237 19.37 -37.37 -6.38
CA GLU A 237 20.51 -38.03 -7.03
C GLU A 237 21.32 -37.04 -7.89
N LEU A 238 22.61 -37.35 -8.13
CA LEU A 238 23.45 -36.62 -9.08
C LEU A 238 23.07 -37.03 -10.53
N GLN A 239 23.05 -36.07 -11.46
CA GLN A 239 22.71 -36.34 -12.85
C GLN A 239 23.86 -36.97 -13.66
N THR A 240 25.13 -36.64 -13.34
CA THR A 240 26.30 -37.24 -14.00
C THR A 240 27.48 -37.47 -13.05
N GLU A 241 28.29 -38.50 -13.34
CA GLU A 241 29.49 -38.86 -12.55
C GLU A 241 30.71 -37.94 -12.79
N LYS A 242 30.60 -36.92 -13.63
CA LYS A 242 31.68 -35.94 -13.86
C LYS A 242 31.82 -34.89 -12.75
N SER A 243 30.82 -34.81 -11.87
CA SER A 243 30.77 -33.80 -10.79
C SER A 243 31.51 -34.27 -9.54
N LEU A 244 32.72 -33.74 -9.32
CA LEU A 244 33.57 -33.91 -8.12
C LEU A 244 33.92 -35.37 -7.79
N SER A 245 35.20 -35.72 -7.91
CA SER A 245 35.74 -37.08 -7.65
C SER A 245 35.62 -37.60 -6.20
N SER A 246 34.99 -36.83 -5.30
CA SER A 246 34.66 -37.19 -3.92
C SER A 246 33.19 -37.59 -3.70
N LEU A 247 32.31 -37.43 -4.71
CA LEU A 247 30.88 -37.72 -4.60
C LEU A 247 30.50 -38.98 -5.39
N SER A 248 29.54 -39.74 -4.88
CA SER A 248 29.07 -41.01 -5.43
C SER A 248 27.71 -40.84 -6.09
N SER A 249 27.56 -41.30 -7.33
CA SER A 249 26.29 -41.34 -8.06
C SER A 249 25.20 -42.18 -7.37
N LYS A 250 25.58 -43.10 -6.47
CA LYS A 250 24.68 -44.06 -5.80
C LYS A 250 24.21 -43.60 -4.42
N GLN A 251 24.43 -42.34 -4.07
CA GLN A 251 24.06 -41.77 -2.78
C GLN A 251 23.05 -40.63 -2.97
N LEU A 252 22.09 -40.55 -2.05
CA LEU A 252 21.15 -39.43 -1.97
C LEU A 252 21.77 -38.26 -1.19
N TYR A 253 21.61 -37.05 -1.72
CA TYR A 253 22.13 -35.81 -1.16
C TYR A 253 20.99 -34.85 -0.81
N ALA A 254 21.14 -34.07 0.27
CA ALA A 254 20.07 -33.20 0.74
C ALA A 254 20.10 -31.83 0.06
N THR A 255 19.01 -31.44 -0.61
CA THR A 255 18.81 -30.10 -1.20
C THR A 255 17.98 -29.17 -0.31
N VAL A 256 17.24 -29.73 0.66
CA VAL A 256 16.59 -28.97 1.74
C VAL A 256 16.82 -29.69 3.06
N ILE A 257 17.26 -28.96 4.09
CA ILE A 257 17.54 -29.49 5.43
C ILE A 257 16.82 -28.68 6.51
N GLN A 258 16.43 -29.35 7.59
CA GLN A 258 16.02 -28.74 8.85
C GLN A 258 17.21 -28.71 9.81
N ASP A 259 17.42 -27.58 10.49
CA ASP A 259 18.28 -27.45 11.66
C ASP A 259 17.41 -27.41 12.92
N LEU A 260 17.61 -28.37 13.81
CA LEU A 260 16.92 -28.48 15.09
C LEU A 260 17.45 -27.50 16.16
N GLY A 261 18.47 -26.69 15.83
CA GLY A 261 19.05 -25.69 16.74
C GLY A 261 19.82 -26.30 17.91
N LEU A 262 20.28 -27.55 17.82
CA LEU A 262 21.06 -28.19 18.90
C LEU A 262 22.43 -27.53 19.10
N HIS A 263 22.97 -26.91 18.04
CA HIS A 263 24.23 -26.18 18.08
C HIS A 263 24.11 -24.90 18.94
N ASP A 264 23.29 -23.95 18.51
CA ASP A 264 23.22 -22.57 19.03
C ASP A 264 21.88 -22.19 19.69
N GLY A 265 20.84 -23.01 19.54
CA GLY A 265 19.50 -22.79 20.10
C GLY A 265 18.48 -22.23 19.12
N ILE A 266 18.82 -22.05 17.84
CA ILE A 266 17.96 -21.44 16.81
C ILE A 266 17.54 -22.50 15.79
N GLN A 267 16.23 -22.74 15.62
CA GLN A 267 15.73 -23.66 14.59
C GLN A 267 15.74 -23.00 13.22
N ARG A 268 16.08 -23.78 12.17
CA ARG A 268 16.18 -23.28 10.79
C ARG A 268 15.66 -24.27 9.75
N VAL A 269 15.33 -23.77 8.56
CA VAL A 269 15.23 -24.58 7.34
C VAL A 269 16.06 -23.92 6.24
N LEU A 270 16.92 -24.70 5.59
CA LEU A 270 17.85 -24.21 4.56
C LEU A 270 17.56 -24.87 3.20
N PHE A 271 17.49 -24.06 2.14
CA PHE A 271 17.22 -24.46 0.75
C PHE A 271 18.46 -24.26 -0.12
N GLY A 272 18.81 -25.26 -0.93
CA GLY A 272 19.98 -25.27 -1.81
C GLY A 272 19.75 -24.74 -3.24
N ASN A 273 18.58 -24.17 -3.52
CA ASN A 273 18.29 -23.38 -4.73
C ASN A 273 17.03 -22.50 -4.47
N ASN A 274 16.73 -21.59 -5.39
CA ASN A 274 15.57 -20.69 -5.37
C ASN A 274 14.22 -21.43 -5.39
N LEU A 275 13.13 -20.66 -5.31
CA LEU A 275 11.74 -21.13 -5.43
C LEU A 275 11.32 -21.54 -6.86
N ASN A 276 12.20 -21.49 -7.86
CA ASN A 276 11.90 -21.87 -9.25
C ASN A 276 11.34 -23.30 -9.34
N PHE A 277 11.92 -24.25 -8.60
CA PHE A 277 11.41 -25.62 -8.52
C PHE A 277 10.11 -25.66 -7.69
N TRP A 278 9.04 -26.20 -8.27
CA TRP A 278 7.69 -26.13 -7.69
C TRP A 278 7.60 -26.79 -6.29
N LEU A 279 8.36 -27.86 -6.04
CA LEU A 279 8.39 -28.55 -4.76
C LEU A 279 9.09 -27.71 -3.66
N HIS A 280 10.02 -26.81 -4.00
CA HIS A 280 10.53 -25.83 -3.02
C HIS A 280 9.42 -24.90 -2.54
N LYS A 281 8.48 -24.48 -3.40
CA LYS A 281 7.34 -23.64 -2.99
C LYS A 281 6.45 -24.35 -1.95
N LEU A 282 6.20 -25.66 -2.12
CA LEU A 282 5.47 -26.48 -1.13
C LEU A 282 6.22 -26.54 0.22
N ILE A 283 7.49 -26.97 0.20
CA ILE A 283 8.29 -27.14 1.42
C ILE A 283 8.53 -25.80 2.12
N PHE A 284 8.55 -24.68 1.38
CA PHE A 284 8.65 -23.33 1.95
C PHE A 284 7.41 -22.94 2.76
N ILE A 285 6.20 -23.25 2.29
CA ILE A 285 4.96 -22.99 3.03
C ILE A 285 4.87 -23.89 4.27
N ASP A 286 5.26 -25.16 4.15
CA ASP A 286 5.38 -26.08 5.29
C ASP A 286 6.42 -25.58 6.31
N ALA A 287 7.55 -25.04 5.87
CA ALA A 287 8.56 -24.43 6.74
C ALA A 287 8.03 -23.17 7.48
N ILE A 288 7.32 -22.27 6.80
CA ILE A 288 6.67 -21.10 7.44
C ILE A 288 5.66 -21.57 8.50
N SER A 289 4.82 -22.55 8.15
CA SER A 289 3.81 -23.13 9.02
C SER A 289 4.42 -23.76 10.27
N PHE A 290 5.47 -24.58 10.12
CA PHE A 290 6.15 -25.23 11.23
C PHE A 290 6.93 -24.23 12.11
N LEU A 291 7.80 -23.42 11.51
CA LEU A 291 8.74 -22.55 12.23
C LEU A 291 8.06 -21.36 12.92
N SER A 292 6.84 -20.98 12.51
CA SER A 292 6.00 -20.00 13.22
C SER A 292 5.23 -20.58 14.42
N GLY A 293 5.38 -21.87 14.72
CA GLY A 293 4.55 -22.55 15.71
C GLY A 293 3.08 -22.69 15.29
N LYS A 294 2.82 -22.83 13.97
CA LYS A 294 1.51 -22.86 13.33
C LYS A 294 0.66 -21.58 13.48
N ARG A 295 1.31 -20.44 13.72
CA ARG A 295 0.65 -19.12 13.72
C ARG A 295 0.56 -18.48 12.32
N LEU A 296 1.41 -18.91 11.38
CA LEU A 296 1.34 -18.55 9.96
C LEU A 296 0.98 -19.80 9.14
N THR A 297 -0.28 -20.23 9.23
CA THR A 297 -0.78 -21.49 8.66
C THR A 297 -2.15 -21.26 8.02
N LEU A 298 -2.32 -21.75 6.79
CA LEU A 298 -3.63 -21.88 6.12
C LEU A 298 -4.26 -23.22 6.51
N SER A 299 -5.60 -23.35 6.46
CA SER A 299 -6.25 -24.67 6.63
C SER A 299 -5.77 -25.67 5.57
N LEU A 300 -6.02 -26.96 5.77
CA LEU A 300 -5.91 -27.97 4.70
C LEU A 300 -7.14 -27.97 3.77
N ASP A 301 -8.26 -27.39 4.20
CA ASP A 301 -9.47 -27.32 3.38
C ASP A 301 -9.33 -26.29 2.24
N ARG A 302 -9.81 -26.63 1.04
CA ARG A 302 -9.85 -25.76 -0.14
C ARG A 302 -11.22 -25.81 -0.78
N TYR A 303 -11.82 -24.64 -0.94
CA TYR A 303 -13.08 -24.47 -1.62
C TYR A 303 -12.86 -24.09 -3.08
N ILE A 304 -13.38 -24.89 -4.00
CA ILE A 304 -13.28 -24.67 -5.44
C ILE A 304 -14.70 -24.53 -6.02
N LEU A 305 -14.90 -23.48 -6.79
CA LEU A 305 -16.07 -23.31 -7.67
C LEU A 305 -15.55 -23.10 -9.10
N VAL A 306 -16.18 -23.77 -10.07
CA VAL A 306 -15.89 -23.58 -11.50
C VAL A 306 -17.15 -23.05 -12.15
N ASP A 307 -17.08 -21.78 -12.54
CA ASP A 307 -18.13 -21.07 -13.24
C ASP A 307 -17.86 -21.16 -14.75
N ILE A 308 -18.87 -21.60 -15.51
CA ILE A 308 -18.86 -21.67 -16.98
C ILE A 308 -19.77 -20.55 -17.49
N ASP A 309 -19.17 -19.43 -17.89
CA ASP A 309 -19.86 -18.29 -18.51
C ASP A 309 -20.23 -18.62 -19.97
N ASP A 310 -20.91 -17.69 -20.64
CA ASP A 310 -21.25 -17.74 -22.06
C ASP A 310 -22.11 -18.95 -22.50
N ILE A 311 -22.89 -19.55 -21.58
CA ILE A 311 -23.86 -20.60 -21.94
C ILE A 311 -24.89 -20.02 -22.91
N PHE A 312 -25.04 -20.72 -24.05
CA PHE A 312 -25.71 -20.32 -25.29
C PHE A 312 -25.03 -19.20 -26.12
N VAL A 313 -24.03 -18.47 -25.64
CA VAL A 313 -23.46 -17.29 -26.35
C VAL A 313 -22.44 -17.65 -27.44
N GLY A 314 -21.84 -18.85 -27.38
CA GLY A 314 -20.75 -19.27 -28.28
C GLY A 314 -21.10 -19.24 -29.77
N LYS A 315 -20.11 -18.91 -30.62
CA LYS A 315 -20.27 -18.91 -32.08
C LYS A 315 -20.41 -20.33 -32.63
N GLU A 316 -21.07 -20.49 -33.76
CA GLU A 316 -21.11 -21.72 -34.56
C GLU A 316 -19.71 -22.36 -34.70
N GLY A 317 -19.62 -23.67 -34.46
CA GLY A 317 -18.36 -24.43 -34.43
C GLY A 317 -17.54 -24.30 -33.14
N THR A 318 -17.98 -23.49 -32.18
CA THR A 318 -17.34 -23.31 -30.86
C THR A 318 -18.23 -23.72 -29.68
N ARG A 319 -19.45 -24.20 -29.93
CA ARG A 319 -20.40 -24.61 -28.88
C ARG A 319 -20.17 -26.07 -28.46
N MET A 320 -20.86 -26.48 -27.40
CA MET A 320 -20.89 -27.89 -26.97
C MET A 320 -21.96 -28.63 -27.78
N ASN A 321 -21.58 -29.72 -28.44
CA ASN A 321 -22.55 -30.66 -29.02
C ASN A 321 -22.95 -31.73 -27.98
N VAL A 322 -23.90 -32.60 -28.34
CA VAL A 322 -24.39 -33.73 -27.52
C VAL A 322 -23.27 -34.59 -26.89
N LYS A 323 -22.13 -34.77 -27.57
CA LYS A 323 -20.99 -35.57 -27.07
C LYS A 323 -20.21 -34.83 -26.00
N ASP A 324 -20.20 -33.50 -26.03
CA ASP A 324 -19.46 -32.64 -25.10
C ASP A 324 -20.25 -32.46 -23.79
N VAL A 325 -21.57 -32.25 -23.88
CA VAL A 325 -22.47 -32.17 -22.72
C VAL A 325 -22.47 -33.50 -21.93
N LYS A 326 -22.41 -34.65 -22.61
CA LYS A 326 -22.22 -35.96 -21.96
C LYS A 326 -20.88 -36.04 -21.23
N ALA A 327 -19.80 -35.61 -21.86
CA ALA A 327 -18.48 -35.58 -21.23
C ALA A 327 -18.40 -34.61 -20.03
N LEU A 328 -19.14 -33.49 -20.06
CA LEU A 328 -19.29 -32.56 -18.94
C LEU A 328 -19.97 -33.24 -17.74
N LEU A 329 -21.07 -33.97 -17.95
CA LEU A 329 -21.77 -34.73 -16.92
C LEU A 329 -20.94 -35.91 -16.37
N GLU A 330 -20.27 -36.66 -17.24
CA GLU A 330 -19.35 -37.74 -16.85
C GLU A 330 -18.17 -37.21 -16.03
N THR A 331 -17.58 -36.08 -16.46
CA THR A 331 -16.46 -35.43 -15.77
C THR A 331 -16.89 -34.80 -14.45
N GLN A 332 -18.09 -34.23 -14.36
CA GLN A 332 -18.66 -33.75 -13.10
C GLN A 332 -18.73 -34.90 -12.07
N ASN A 333 -19.19 -36.07 -12.49
CA ASN A 333 -19.25 -37.25 -11.62
C ASN A 333 -17.87 -37.83 -11.27
N LEU A 334 -16.88 -37.75 -12.18
CA LEU A 334 -15.48 -38.03 -11.85
C LEU A 334 -14.92 -37.05 -10.80
N LEU A 335 -15.12 -35.74 -11.01
CA LEU A 335 -14.66 -34.69 -10.08
C LEU A 335 -15.33 -34.79 -8.71
N ARG A 336 -16.60 -35.21 -8.62
CA ARG A 336 -17.28 -35.54 -7.35
C ARG A 336 -16.55 -36.59 -6.51
N THR A 337 -15.67 -37.43 -7.09
CA THR A 337 -14.82 -38.38 -6.34
C THR A 337 -13.52 -37.78 -5.79
N GLN A 338 -13.13 -36.59 -6.26
CA GLN A 338 -11.85 -35.92 -5.96
C GLN A 338 -12.04 -34.60 -5.19
N VAL A 339 -13.17 -33.94 -5.44
CA VAL A 339 -13.62 -32.67 -4.89
C VAL A 339 -15.02 -32.89 -4.32
N ALA A 340 -15.17 -32.83 -3.00
CA ALA A 340 -16.44 -33.15 -2.35
C ALA A 340 -17.55 -32.17 -2.75
N ASN A 341 -18.74 -32.69 -3.07
CA ASN A 341 -19.92 -31.93 -3.51
C ASN A 341 -19.71 -31.10 -4.80
N PHE A 342 -18.77 -31.50 -5.67
CA PHE A 342 -18.50 -30.77 -6.91
C PHE A 342 -19.72 -30.73 -7.86
N THR A 343 -20.04 -29.53 -8.34
CA THR A 343 -21.03 -29.25 -9.37
C THR A 343 -20.57 -28.03 -10.18
N PHE A 344 -20.66 -28.10 -11.51
CA PHE A 344 -20.40 -26.95 -12.39
C PHE A 344 -21.54 -25.94 -12.29
N ASN A 345 -21.18 -24.65 -12.41
CA ASN A 345 -22.10 -23.53 -12.26
C ASN A 345 -22.19 -22.77 -13.59
N LEU A 346 -23.38 -22.71 -14.20
CA LEU A 346 -23.59 -22.36 -15.60
C LEU A 346 -24.20 -20.95 -15.75
N GLY A 347 -23.47 -20.06 -16.41
CA GLY A 347 -23.83 -18.66 -16.66
C GLY A 347 -24.50 -18.46 -18.01
N PHE A 348 -25.81 -18.21 -18.05
CA PHE A 348 -26.60 -18.27 -19.28
C PHE A 348 -27.17 -16.93 -19.76
N SER A 349 -27.23 -16.79 -21.09
CA SER A 349 -27.84 -15.69 -21.84
C SER A 349 -28.82 -16.24 -22.87
N GLY A 350 -30.10 -16.38 -22.50
CA GLY A 350 -31.10 -17.14 -23.26
C GLY A 350 -31.41 -16.61 -24.67
N LYS A 351 -31.01 -15.37 -25.02
CA LYS A 351 -31.20 -14.80 -26.36
C LYS A 351 -30.53 -15.61 -27.47
N PHE A 352 -29.50 -16.37 -27.13
CA PHE A 352 -28.64 -17.10 -28.06
C PHE A 352 -28.87 -18.62 -28.00
N TYR A 353 -29.95 -19.07 -27.35
CA TYR A 353 -30.40 -20.45 -27.42
C TYR A 353 -30.84 -20.78 -28.86
N HIS A 354 -30.46 -21.95 -29.36
CA HIS A 354 -30.67 -22.36 -30.77
C HIS A 354 -30.12 -21.35 -31.79
N THR A 355 -28.81 -21.12 -31.74
CA THR A 355 -28.07 -20.28 -32.70
C THR A 355 -26.76 -20.92 -33.19
N GLY A 356 -26.63 -22.24 -33.09
CA GLY A 356 -25.50 -23.01 -33.60
C GLY A 356 -25.83 -23.80 -34.88
N THR A 357 -25.07 -24.86 -35.11
CA THR A 357 -25.45 -25.96 -36.01
C THR A 357 -26.45 -26.91 -35.34
N GLU A 358 -27.11 -27.77 -36.12
CA GLU A 358 -28.05 -28.80 -35.62
C GLU A 358 -27.41 -29.70 -34.52
N GLU A 359 -26.14 -30.09 -34.66
CA GLU A 359 -25.42 -30.88 -33.63
C GLU A 359 -25.12 -30.08 -32.33
N GLU A 360 -24.97 -28.76 -32.43
CA GLU A 360 -24.75 -27.86 -31.29
C GLU A 360 -26.08 -27.49 -30.60
N ASP A 361 -27.14 -27.29 -31.36
CA ASP A 361 -28.48 -27.00 -30.84
C ASP A 361 -29.11 -28.24 -30.16
N GLU A 362 -28.82 -29.47 -30.63
CA GLU A 362 -29.09 -30.70 -29.85
C GLU A 362 -28.28 -30.74 -28.53
N GLY A 363 -27.11 -30.08 -28.49
CA GLY A 363 -26.29 -29.93 -27.28
C GLY A 363 -26.92 -28.98 -26.27
N ASP A 364 -27.38 -27.81 -26.73
CA ASP A 364 -28.16 -26.85 -25.94
C ASP A 364 -29.43 -27.52 -25.35
N ASP A 365 -30.14 -28.29 -26.18
CA ASP A 365 -31.29 -29.10 -25.76
C ASP A 365 -30.93 -30.10 -24.66
N LEU A 366 -29.76 -30.75 -24.75
CA LEU A 366 -29.31 -31.71 -23.74
C LEU A 366 -28.88 -31.03 -22.43
N LEU A 367 -28.34 -29.80 -22.47
CA LEU A 367 -28.11 -29.01 -21.26
C LEU A 367 -29.42 -28.71 -20.53
N LEU A 368 -30.46 -28.29 -21.27
CA LEU A 368 -31.76 -27.97 -20.67
C LEU A 368 -32.52 -29.21 -20.18
N ARG A 369 -32.39 -30.35 -20.87
CA ARG A 369 -32.87 -31.65 -20.38
C ARG A 369 -32.10 -32.17 -19.14
N SER A 370 -31.00 -31.51 -18.75
CA SER A 370 -30.12 -31.89 -17.63
C SER A 370 -30.02 -30.80 -16.55
N VAL A 371 -30.97 -29.87 -16.49
CA VAL A 371 -30.94 -28.68 -15.59
C VAL A 371 -30.63 -29.02 -14.13
N ASP A 372 -31.24 -30.08 -13.58
CA ASP A 372 -31.10 -30.47 -12.17
C ASP A 372 -29.70 -31.00 -11.79
N GLU A 373 -28.86 -31.37 -12.76
CA GLU A 373 -27.48 -31.83 -12.49
C GLU A 373 -26.49 -30.67 -12.27
N PHE A 374 -26.89 -29.43 -12.59
CA PHE A 374 -26.03 -28.25 -12.60
C PHE A 374 -26.53 -27.15 -11.66
N TRP A 375 -25.64 -26.23 -11.30
CA TRP A 375 -26.02 -24.93 -10.75
C TRP A 375 -26.09 -23.90 -11.87
N TRP A 376 -26.91 -22.86 -11.71
CA TRP A 376 -27.19 -21.89 -12.76
C TRP A 376 -27.18 -20.46 -12.22
N PHE A 377 -26.72 -19.52 -13.04
CA PHE A 377 -26.80 -18.08 -12.75
C PHE A 377 -27.07 -17.25 -14.02
N PRO A 378 -27.77 -16.11 -13.92
CA PRO A 378 -28.04 -15.26 -15.07
C PRO A 378 -26.79 -14.48 -15.50
N HIS A 379 -26.52 -14.46 -16.81
CA HIS A 379 -25.42 -13.71 -17.43
C HIS A 379 -25.92 -12.59 -18.38
N MET A 380 -27.06 -11.98 -18.03
CA MET A 380 -27.86 -11.04 -18.86
C MET A 380 -28.45 -11.68 -20.13
N TRP A 381 -29.66 -11.26 -20.53
CA TRP A 381 -30.35 -11.80 -21.73
C TRP A 381 -29.49 -11.76 -23.00
N SER A 382 -28.95 -10.58 -23.30
CA SER A 382 -28.27 -10.26 -24.55
C SER A 382 -26.75 -10.27 -24.48
N HIS A 383 -26.17 -10.80 -23.39
CA HIS A 383 -24.74 -10.73 -23.06
C HIS A 383 -24.15 -9.29 -23.02
N MET A 384 -25.00 -8.26 -22.96
CA MET A 384 -24.54 -6.87 -22.96
C MET A 384 -23.95 -6.46 -21.60
N GLN A 385 -22.78 -5.82 -21.65
CA GLN A 385 -22.03 -5.30 -20.51
C GLN A 385 -22.83 -4.21 -19.77
N PRO A 386 -23.04 -4.30 -18.43
CA PRO A 386 -23.92 -3.38 -17.72
C PRO A 386 -23.60 -1.89 -17.82
N HIS A 387 -22.33 -1.49 -17.94
CA HIS A 387 -21.95 -0.07 -18.04
C HIS A 387 -22.45 0.65 -19.32
N LEU A 388 -22.89 -0.11 -20.33
CA LEU A 388 -23.47 0.41 -21.57
C LEU A 388 -24.95 0.81 -21.42
N PHE A 389 -25.56 0.53 -20.27
CA PHE A 389 -26.95 0.90 -19.97
C PHE A 389 -27.00 2.16 -19.10
N HIS A 390 -27.61 3.20 -19.65
CA HIS A 390 -27.80 4.48 -18.98
C HIS A 390 -28.94 4.44 -17.95
N ASN A 391 -29.93 3.56 -18.15
CA ASN A 391 -31.21 3.55 -17.42
C ASN A 391 -31.41 2.21 -16.67
N GLU A 392 -31.76 2.25 -15.37
CA GLU A 392 -32.10 1.05 -14.59
C GLU A 392 -33.22 0.23 -15.27
N SER A 393 -34.23 0.91 -15.84
CA SER A 393 -35.36 0.26 -16.52
C SER A 393 -34.92 -0.69 -17.64
N SER A 394 -33.87 -0.34 -18.41
CA SER A 394 -33.38 -1.15 -19.51
C SER A 394 -32.54 -2.35 -19.03
N LEU A 395 -31.79 -2.20 -17.92
CA LEU A 395 -31.17 -3.33 -17.24
C LEU A 395 -32.23 -4.30 -16.69
N VAL A 396 -33.29 -3.77 -16.08
CA VAL A 396 -34.42 -4.53 -15.55
C VAL A 396 -35.14 -5.30 -16.65
N GLU A 397 -35.42 -4.67 -17.79
CA GLU A 397 -36.01 -5.32 -18.98
C GLU A 397 -35.14 -6.48 -19.49
N GLN A 398 -33.84 -6.27 -19.68
CA GLN A 398 -32.91 -7.33 -20.09
C GLN A 398 -32.75 -8.44 -19.03
N MET A 399 -32.95 -8.13 -17.75
CA MET A 399 -32.95 -9.15 -16.70
C MET A 399 -34.27 -9.93 -16.62
N ILE A 400 -35.41 -9.31 -16.97
CA ILE A 400 -36.73 -9.96 -17.00
C ILE A 400 -36.78 -10.98 -18.14
N LEU A 401 -36.36 -10.62 -19.35
CA LEU A 401 -36.35 -11.55 -20.50
C LEU A 401 -35.52 -12.82 -20.21
N ASN A 402 -34.34 -12.68 -19.59
CA ASN A 402 -33.53 -13.84 -19.18
C ASN A 402 -34.16 -14.67 -18.06
N LYS A 403 -35.09 -14.08 -17.28
CA LYS A 403 -35.82 -14.76 -16.20
C LYS A 403 -37.08 -15.46 -16.72
N GLU A 404 -37.73 -14.90 -17.72
CA GLU A 404 -38.86 -15.52 -18.42
C GLU A 404 -38.38 -16.76 -19.17
N PHE A 405 -37.28 -16.67 -19.91
CA PHE A 405 -36.61 -17.83 -20.51
C PHE A 405 -36.24 -18.91 -19.47
N ALA A 406 -35.71 -18.50 -18.31
CA ALA A 406 -35.38 -19.43 -17.23
C ALA A 406 -36.61 -20.14 -16.66
N LEU A 407 -37.74 -19.44 -16.51
CA LEU A 407 -39.01 -20.01 -16.05
C LEU A 407 -39.63 -20.97 -17.07
N GLU A 408 -39.54 -20.64 -18.36
CA GLU A 408 -40.02 -21.49 -19.47
C GLU A 408 -39.25 -22.82 -19.56
N HIS A 409 -37.93 -22.78 -19.35
CA HIS A 409 -37.03 -23.94 -19.47
C HIS A 409 -36.67 -24.59 -18.11
N GLY A 410 -37.37 -24.23 -17.03
CA GLY A 410 -37.22 -24.84 -15.70
C GLY A 410 -35.94 -24.50 -14.92
N ILE A 411 -35.13 -23.56 -15.39
CA ILE A 411 -33.84 -23.18 -14.79
C ILE A 411 -34.05 -22.54 -13.39
N PRO A 412 -33.34 -22.97 -12.33
CA PRO A 412 -33.48 -22.44 -10.96
C PRO A 412 -33.24 -20.93 -10.82
N ILE A 413 -34.32 -20.15 -10.64
CA ILE A 413 -34.26 -18.67 -10.54
C ILE A 413 -33.87 -18.12 -9.15
N ASN A 414 -33.63 -18.97 -8.16
CA ASN A 414 -33.46 -18.58 -6.74
C ASN A 414 -32.07 -18.87 -6.15
N MET A 415 -31.06 -19.15 -7.00
CA MET A 415 -29.70 -19.48 -6.57
C MET A 415 -28.95 -18.32 -5.88
N GLY A 416 -29.43 -17.08 -5.99
CA GLY A 416 -28.88 -15.92 -5.30
C GLY A 416 -27.51 -15.42 -5.79
N TYR A 417 -26.98 -16.03 -6.85
CA TYR A 417 -25.72 -15.69 -7.51
C TYR A 417 -25.96 -15.13 -8.92
N ALA A 418 -25.13 -14.18 -9.34
CA ALA A 418 -25.05 -13.70 -10.71
C ALA A 418 -23.61 -13.29 -11.05
N VAL A 419 -23.30 -13.23 -12.35
CA VAL A 419 -22.06 -12.64 -12.87
C VAL A 419 -22.44 -11.72 -14.03
N ALA A 420 -21.86 -10.51 -14.07
CA ALA A 420 -22.06 -9.60 -15.19
C ALA A 420 -21.14 -9.96 -16.38
N PRO A 421 -21.59 -9.83 -17.64
CA PRO A 421 -20.73 -9.93 -18.81
C PRO A 421 -19.48 -9.05 -18.68
N HIS A 422 -18.31 -9.66 -18.92
CA HIS A 422 -16.99 -9.04 -18.72
C HIS A 422 -16.76 -8.42 -17.33
N HIS A 423 -17.45 -8.89 -16.29
CA HIS A 423 -17.45 -8.34 -14.92
C HIS A 423 -17.83 -6.85 -14.77
N SER A 424 -18.28 -6.22 -15.85
CA SER A 424 -18.52 -4.78 -15.91
C SER A 424 -19.65 -4.35 -14.96
N GLY A 425 -19.45 -3.22 -14.29
CA GLY A 425 -20.39 -2.66 -13.31
C GLY A 425 -20.37 -3.37 -11.94
N VAL A 426 -19.72 -4.53 -11.80
CA VAL A 426 -19.44 -5.13 -10.49
C VAL A 426 -18.35 -4.33 -9.79
N TYR A 427 -17.23 -4.12 -10.49
CA TYR A 427 -16.19 -3.16 -10.15
C TYR A 427 -15.52 -2.61 -11.42
N PRO A 428 -15.38 -1.28 -11.60
CA PRO A 428 -15.97 -0.22 -10.78
C PRO A 428 -17.50 -0.34 -10.69
N VAL A 429 -18.06 0.07 -9.55
CA VAL A 429 -19.48 -0.13 -9.26
C VAL A 429 -20.35 0.69 -10.22
N HIS A 430 -21.39 0.06 -10.76
CA HIS A 430 -22.50 0.70 -11.44
C HIS A 430 -23.77 0.45 -10.63
N ILE A 431 -24.25 1.46 -9.90
CA ILE A 431 -25.26 1.27 -8.85
C ILE A 431 -26.61 0.71 -9.38
N GLN A 432 -26.96 1.02 -10.63
CA GLN A 432 -28.14 0.50 -11.32
C GLN A 432 -28.09 -1.03 -11.49
N LEU A 433 -26.91 -1.63 -11.68
CA LEU A 433 -26.75 -3.10 -11.77
C LEU A 433 -27.14 -3.77 -10.46
N TYR A 434 -26.61 -3.29 -9.34
CA TYR A 434 -26.91 -3.82 -8.00
C TYR A 434 -28.39 -3.64 -7.63
N ALA A 435 -29.03 -2.55 -8.08
CA ALA A 435 -30.46 -2.32 -7.91
C ALA A 435 -31.30 -3.30 -8.74
N ALA A 436 -31.02 -3.42 -10.05
CA ALA A 436 -31.73 -4.32 -10.96
C ALA A 436 -31.60 -5.79 -10.56
N TRP A 437 -30.40 -6.23 -10.17
CA TRP A 437 -30.13 -7.59 -9.67
C TRP A 437 -30.96 -7.95 -8.43
N LYS A 438 -31.05 -7.06 -7.43
CA LYS A 438 -31.94 -7.26 -6.28
C LYS A 438 -33.41 -7.34 -6.69
N LYS A 439 -33.83 -6.42 -7.57
CA LYS A 439 -35.23 -6.21 -7.98
C LYS A 439 -35.79 -7.36 -8.82
N VAL A 440 -35.00 -7.92 -9.73
CA VAL A 440 -35.45 -8.97 -10.66
C VAL A 440 -35.08 -10.38 -10.16
N TRP A 441 -33.86 -10.56 -9.64
CA TRP A 441 -33.30 -11.89 -9.35
C TRP A 441 -33.07 -12.16 -7.85
N GLY A 442 -33.15 -11.15 -6.97
CA GLY A 442 -32.89 -11.33 -5.54
C GLY A 442 -31.44 -11.67 -5.21
N ILE A 443 -30.48 -11.23 -6.03
CA ILE A 443 -29.06 -11.56 -5.91
C ILE A 443 -28.50 -11.12 -4.55
N GLN A 444 -27.70 -12.01 -3.96
CA GLN A 444 -26.97 -11.84 -2.70
C GLN A 444 -25.45 -11.95 -2.91
N VAL A 445 -25.00 -12.60 -4.00
CA VAL A 445 -23.58 -12.82 -4.32
C VAL A 445 -23.28 -12.54 -5.78
N THR A 446 -22.10 -11.98 -6.05
CA THR A 446 -21.48 -11.91 -7.39
C THR A 446 -19.98 -12.16 -7.26
N SER A 447 -19.29 -12.42 -8.37
CA SER A 447 -17.82 -12.47 -8.42
C SER A 447 -17.23 -11.45 -9.40
N THR A 448 -15.96 -11.09 -9.20
CA THR A 448 -15.18 -10.26 -10.14
C THR A 448 -13.68 -10.54 -10.04
N GLU A 449 -13.00 -10.47 -11.18
CA GLU A 449 -11.53 -10.43 -11.25
C GLU A 449 -10.96 -9.01 -11.10
N GLU A 450 -11.79 -7.97 -11.14
CA GLU A 450 -11.38 -6.56 -11.31
C GLU A 450 -10.95 -5.86 -10.02
N TYR A 451 -11.27 -6.39 -8.83
CA TYR A 451 -11.14 -5.66 -7.56
C TYR A 451 -10.00 -6.19 -6.66
N PRO A 452 -9.07 -5.33 -6.20
CA PRO A 452 -9.00 -3.88 -6.40
C PRO A 452 -8.52 -3.48 -7.79
N HIS A 453 -7.79 -4.38 -8.46
CA HIS A 453 -7.31 -4.30 -9.84
C HIS A 453 -7.31 -5.71 -10.44
N LEU A 454 -7.31 -5.81 -11.77
CA LEU A 454 -7.17 -7.09 -12.48
C LEU A 454 -5.86 -7.81 -12.11
N LYS A 455 -4.77 -7.05 -11.97
CA LYS A 455 -3.42 -7.55 -11.67
C LYS A 455 -2.73 -6.74 -10.57
N PRO A 456 -1.78 -7.34 -9.83
CA PRO A 456 -1.48 -8.78 -9.78
C PRO A 456 -2.60 -9.54 -9.03
N ALA A 457 -2.94 -10.75 -9.49
CA ALA A 457 -4.10 -11.50 -8.99
C ALA A 457 -4.07 -11.77 -7.46
N ARG A 458 -2.87 -11.84 -6.86
CA ARG A 458 -2.67 -11.99 -5.41
C ARG A 458 -3.24 -10.86 -4.54
N TYR A 459 -3.50 -9.69 -5.11
CA TYR A 459 -4.17 -8.59 -4.41
C TYR A 459 -5.70 -8.66 -4.48
N ARG A 460 -6.30 -9.59 -5.25
CA ARG A 460 -7.75 -9.75 -5.36
C ARG A 460 -8.38 -10.11 -4.00
N LYS A 461 -9.50 -9.46 -3.71
CA LYS A 461 -10.22 -9.52 -2.42
C LYS A 461 -11.73 -9.46 -2.64
N GLY A 462 -12.49 -9.85 -1.63
CA GLY A 462 -13.93 -9.58 -1.60
C GLY A 462 -14.24 -8.16 -1.14
N PHE A 463 -15.50 -7.77 -1.28
CA PHE A 463 -16.12 -6.63 -0.58
C PHE A 463 -17.64 -6.82 -0.46
N ILE A 464 -18.30 -6.06 0.41
CA ILE A 464 -19.76 -6.00 0.47
C ILE A 464 -20.21 -4.60 0.05
N HIS A 465 -21.03 -4.52 -1.00
CA HIS A 465 -21.65 -3.27 -1.44
C HIS A 465 -23.15 -3.47 -1.69
N ASN A 466 -23.96 -2.51 -1.24
CA ASN A 466 -25.43 -2.58 -1.33
C ASN A 466 -25.97 -3.95 -0.90
N SER A 467 -25.51 -4.50 0.23
CA SER A 467 -25.87 -5.84 0.75
C SER A 467 -25.56 -7.04 -0.16
N ILE A 468 -24.90 -6.87 -1.31
CA ILE A 468 -24.40 -7.97 -2.15
C ILE A 468 -22.95 -8.25 -1.76
N MET A 469 -22.65 -9.52 -1.55
CA MET A 469 -21.31 -10.05 -1.29
C MET A 469 -20.57 -10.25 -2.63
N VAL A 470 -19.48 -9.52 -2.83
CA VAL A 470 -18.62 -9.63 -4.01
C VAL A 470 -17.40 -10.49 -3.66
N LEU A 471 -17.15 -11.53 -4.45
CA LEU A 471 -16.04 -12.48 -4.25
C LEU A 471 -14.94 -12.32 -5.32
N PRO A 472 -13.65 -12.53 -4.97
CA PRO A 472 -12.57 -12.49 -5.94
C PRO A 472 -12.62 -13.73 -6.84
N ARG A 473 -12.66 -13.50 -8.16
CA ARG A 473 -12.59 -14.53 -9.19
C ARG A 473 -11.15 -14.69 -9.69
N GLN A 474 -10.80 -15.90 -10.13
CA GLN A 474 -9.47 -16.29 -10.56
C GLN A 474 -9.48 -16.72 -12.03
N THR A 475 -8.43 -16.35 -12.75
CA THR A 475 -8.13 -16.83 -14.10
C THR A 475 -7.51 -18.23 -14.03
N CYS A 476 -7.74 -19.07 -15.05
CA CYS A 476 -7.20 -20.43 -15.13
C CYS A 476 -6.28 -20.70 -16.34
N GLY A 477 -5.95 -19.67 -17.13
CA GLY A 477 -5.19 -19.79 -18.38
C GLY A 477 -6.02 -20.16 -19.61
N LEU A 478 -7.29 -20.56 -19.43
CA LEU A 478 -8.24 -20.81 -20.51
C LEU A 478 -9.01 -19.52 -20.84
N PHE A 479 -8.83 -18.99 -22.05
CA PHE A 479 -9.58 -17.84 -22.57
C PHE A 479 -10.71 -18.30 -23.51
N THR A 480 -11.64 -17.42 -23.86
CA THR A 480 -12.76 -17.71 -24.79
C THR A 480 -12.33 -18.24 -26.16
N HIS A 481 -11.13 -17.87 -26.62
CA HIS A 481 -10.52 -18.35 -27.87
C HIS A 481 -9.61 -19.58 -27.69
N THR A 482 -9.36 -20.01 -26.45
CA THR A 482 -8.51 -21.17 -26.14
C THR A 482 -9.35 -22.45 -26.20
N ILE A 483 -9.59 -22.92 -27.43
CA ILE A 483 -10.50 -24.02 -27.75
C ILE A 483 -9.75 -25.33 -28.01
N PHE A 484 -8.64 -25.29 -28.75
CA PHE A 484 -7.84 -26.46 -29.11
C PHE A 484 -6.54 -26.57 -28.31
N TYR A 485 -6.15 -27.77 -27.91
CA TYR A 485 -5.03 -28.02 -27.00
C TYR A 485 -3.69 -27.57 -27.61
N LYS A 486 -3.55 -27.73 -28.93
CA LYS A 486 -2.35 -27.31 -29.70
C LYS A 486 -2.21 -25.79 -29.81
N GLU A 487 -3.30 -25.06 -29.62
CA GLU A 487 -3.41 -23.61 -29.78
C GLU A 487 -3.41 -22.87 -28.43
N TYR A 488 -3.20 -23.60 -27.32
CA TYR A 488 -2.98 -23.01 -26.01
C TYR A 488 -1.82 -22.00 -26.04
N PRO A 489 -1.91 -20.81 -25.40
CA PRO A 489 -0.83 -19.83 -25.38
C PRO A 489 0.48 -20.39 -24.81
N GLY A 490 1.55 -20.41 -25.61
CA GLY A 490 2.83 -21.07 -25.28
C GLY A 490 2.88 -22.58 -25.57
N GLY A 491 1.78 -23.15 -26.07
CA GLY A 491 1.63 -24.54 -26.48
C GLY A 491 1.17 -25.49 -25.36
N PRO A 492 0.80 -26.74 -25.71
CA PRO A 492 0.31 -27.77 -24.79
C PRO A 492 1.07 -27.89 -23.45
N GLN A 493 2.39 -27.77 -23.50
CA GLN A 493 3.26 -27.97 -22.34
C GLN A 493 3.10 -26.87 -21.27
N GLU A 494 2.70 -25.66 -21.64
CA GLU A 494 2.51 -24.56 -20.69
C GLU A 494 1.20 -24.73 -19.88
N LEU A 495 0.14 -25.31 -20.47
CA LEU A 495 -1.04 -25.71 -19.71
C LEU A 495 -0.70 -26.84 -18.72
N ASP A 496 -0.01 -27.87 -19.20
CA ASP A 496 0.41 -29.01 -18.40
C ASP A 496 1.33 -28.59 -17.23
N LYS A 497 2.23 -27.63 -17.47
CA LYS A 497 3.10 -26.98 -16.48
C LYS A 497 2.35 -26.09 -15.48
N SER A 498 1.32 -25.35 -15.91
CA SER A 498 0.46 -24.57 -15.02
C SER A 498 -0.30 -25.47 -14.03
N ILE A 499 -0.77 -26.61 -14.53
CA ILE A 499 -1.44 -27.66 -13.73
C ILE A 499 -0.45 -28.36 -12.78
N ARG A 500 0.76 -28.72 -13.26
CA ARG A 500 1.74 -29.53 -12.52
C ARG A 500 2.78 -28.66 -11.81
N GLY A 501 2.34 -27.98 -10.76
CA GLY A 501 3.22 -27.18 -9.89
C GLY A 501 3.36 -25.70 -10.28
N GLY A 502 2.81 -25.28 -11.43
CA GLY A 502 2.75 -23.90 -11.88
C GLY A 502 1.59 -23.08 -11.31
N GLU A 503 1.20 -22.01 -12.02
CA GLU A 503 0.27 -20.98 -11.54
C GLU A 503 -1.08 -21.52 -11.03
N LEU A 504 -1.71 -22.43 -11.77
CA LEU A 504 -3.03 -22.95 -11.41
C LEU A 504 -2.97 -23.85 -10.16
N PHE A 505 -1.90 -24.63 -10.00
CA PHE A 505 -1.62 -25.35 -8.75
C PHE A 505 -1.36 -24.39 -7.58
N LEU A 506 -0.51 -23.37 -7.79
CA LEU A 506 -0.17 -22.39 -6.76
C LEU A 506 -1.39 -21.56 -6.33
N THR A 507 -2.32 -21.29 -7.24
CA THR A 507 -3.59 -20.62 -6.95
C THR A 507 -4.40 -21.41 -5.91
N ILE A 508 -4.58 -22.73 -6.10
CA ILE A 508 -5.24 -23.60 -5.11
C ILE A 508 -4.39 -23.70 -3.84
N LEU A 509 -3.07 -23.84 -3.94
CA LEU A 509 -2.19 -24.00 -2.78
C LEU A 509 -2.29 -22.80 -1.82
N LEU A 510 -2.30 -21.58 -2.35
CA LEU A 510 -2.23 -20.33 -1.59
C LEU A 510 -3.60 -19.74 -1.22
N ASN A 511 -4.66 -19.99 -2.01
CA ASN A 511 -6.00 -19.42 -1.74
C ASN A 511 -6.94 -20.46 -1.10
N PRO A 512 -7.44 -20.23 0.14
CA PRO A 512 -8.44 -21.11 0.77
C PRO A 512 -9.75 -21.26 -0.03
N ILE A 513 -10.12 -20.24 -0.82
CA ILE A 513 -11.28 -20.20 -1.70
C ILE A 513 -10.81 -19.75 -3.09
N SER A 514 -11.14 -20.52 -4.12
CA SER A 514 -10.87 -20.21 -5.54
C SER A 514 -12.15 -20.37 -6.36
N ILE A 515 -12.56 -19.30 -7.04
CA ILE A 515 -13.66 -19.33 -8.03
C ILE A 515 -13.00 -19.14 -9.39
N PHE A 516 -13.00 -20.16 -10.24
CA PHE A 516 -12.37 -20.09 -11.56
C PHE A 516 -13.36 -19.62 -12.62
N MET A 517 -12.90 -18.69 -13.46
CA MET A 517 -13.58 -18.29 -14.69
C MET A 517 -13.22 -19.25 -15.83
N THR A 518 -14.24 -19.79 -16.47
CA THR A 518 -14.19 -20.49 -17.77
C THR A 518 -15.42 -20.13 -18.59
N HIS A 519 -15.44 -20.49 -19.87
CA HIS A 519 -16.54 -20.16 -20.79
C HIS A 519 -16.98 -21.42 -21.55
N LEU A 520 -18.21 -21.44 -22.07
CA LEU A 520 -18.78 -22.55 -22.85
C LEU A 520 -17.82 -23.12 -23.92
N SER A 521 -17.07 -22.28 -24.62
CA SER A 521 -16.12 -22.70 -25.67
C SER A 521 -14.92 -23.51 -25.15
N ASN A 522 -14.61 -23.45 -23.85
CA ASN A 522 -13.57 -24.29 -23.23
C ASN A 522 -14.03 -25.74 -22.98
N TYR A 523 -15.31 -26.05 -23.20
CA TYR A 523 -15.93 -27.35 -22.97
C TYR A 523 -16.41 -28.05 -24.26
N GLY A 524 -16.54 -27.32 -25.37
CA GLY A 524 -16.65 -27.91 -26.71
C GLY A 524 -15.30 -28.42 -27.23
N ASN A 525 -15.32 -29.04 -28.42
CA ASN A 525 -14.12 -29.47 -29.16
C ASN A 525 -13.13 -30.32 -28.31
N ASP A 526 -11.91 -29.82 -28.05
CA ASP A 526 -10.88 -30.53 -27.27
C ASP A 526 -11.18 -30.58 -25.75
N ARG A 527 -12.23 -29.88 -25.27
CA ARG A 527 -12.73 -29.91 -23.89
C ARG A 527 -11.68 -29.53 -22.83
N LEU A 528 -10.90 -28.48 -23.10
CA LEU A 528 -9.75 -28.09 -22.27
C LEU A 528 -10.12 -27.81 -20.81
N GLY A 529 -11.33 -27.32 -20.52
CA GLY A 529 -11.83 -27.16 -19.15
C GLY A 529 -11.92 -28.48 -18.39
N LEU A 530 -12.43 -29.54 -19.02
CA LEU A 530 -12.52 -30.89 -18.45
C LEU A 530 -11.12 -31.46 -18.18
N TYR A 531 -10.23 -31.37 -19.17
CA TYR A 531 -8.84 -31.80 -19.04
C TYR A 531 -8.13 -31.09 -17.88
N THR A 532 -8.30 -29.77 -17.79
CA THR A 532 -7.60 -28.92 -16.83
C THR A 532 -7.97 -29.25 -15.39
N PHE A 533 -9.27 -29.24 -15.05
CA PHE A 533 -9.68 -29.44 -13.66
C PHE A 533 -9.49 -30.88 -13.17
N VAL A 534 -9.63 -31.90 -14.05
CA VAL A 534 -9.35 -33.30 -13.68
C VAL A 534 -7.85 -33.50 -13.39
N ASN A 535 -6.95 -33.02 -14.25
CA ASN A 535 -5.51 -33.17 -14.00
C ASN A 535 -5.05 -32.35 -12.80
N LEU A 536 -5.63 -31.17 -12.56
CA LEU A 536 -5.38 -30.34 -11.39
C LEU A 536 -5.80 -31.01 -10.08
N ALA A 537 -7.03 -31.55 -10.01
CA ALA A 537 -7.52 -32.27 -8.83
C ALA A 537 -6.67 -33.54 -8.57
N ASN A 538 -6.37 -34.32 -9.60
CA ASN A 538 -5.43 -35.45 -9.53
C ASN A 538 -4.05 -35.04 -8.97
N PHE A 539 -3.47 -33.94 -9.46
CA PHE A 539 -2.15 -33.48 -9.02
C PHE A 539 -2.15 -33.01 -7.57
N VAL A 540 -3.11 -32.16 -7.18
CA VAL A 540 -3.27 -31.66 -5.81
C VAL A 540 -3.48 -32.83 -4.82
N GLN A 541 -4.39 -33.76 -5.13
CA GLN A 541 -4.65 -34.93 -4.28
C GLN A 541 -3.45 -35.88 -4.21
N SER A 542 -2.65 -35.97 -5.29
CA SER A 542 -1.45 -36.79 -5.34
C SER A 542 -0.28 -36.27 -4.52
N TRP A 543 -0.09 -34.95 -4.46
CA TRP A 543 1.10 -34.33 -3.86
C TRP A 543 0.87 -33.62 -2.53
N THR A 544 -0.39 -33.36 -2.16
CA THR A 544 -0.73 -32.62 -0.94
C THR A 544 -1.73 -33.36 -0.06
N ASN A 545 -1.84 -32.91 1.18
CA ASN A 545 -2.86 -33.30 2.16
C ASN A 545 -4.07 -32.35 2.13
N LEU A 546 -4.19 -31.50 1.10
CA LEU A 546 -5.32 -30.59 0.94
C LEU A 546 -6.61 -31.37 0.65
N LYS A 547 -7.73 -30.84 1.17
CA LYS A 547 -9.08 -31.40 0.98
C LYS A 547 -9.86 -30.47 0.07
N LEU A 548 -10.11 -30.93 -1.15
CA LEU A 548 -10.88 -30.17 -2.13
C LEU A 548 -12.38 -30.39 -1.91
N GLN A 549 -13.16 -29.31 -1.91
CA GLN A 549 -14.62 -29.34 -1.79
C GLN A 549 -15.26 -28.15 -2.51
N THR A 550 -16.54 -28.26 -2.83
CA THR A 550 -17.35 -27.19 -3.43
C THR A 550 -18.49 -26.82 -2.48
N LEU A 551 -18.87 -25.53 -2.47
CA LEU A 551 -20.03 -25.02 -1.75
C LEU A 551 -20.91 -24.20 -2.71
N PRO A 552 -22.24 -24.18 -2.54
CA PRO A 552 -23.13 -23.27 -3.26
C PRO A 552 -22.66 -21.81 -3.09
N PRO A 553 -22.73 -20.94 -4.13
CA PRO A 553 -22.09 -19.63 -4.09
C PRO A 553 -22.46 -18.74 -2.89
N VAL A 554 -23.70 -18.81 -2.40
CA VAL A 554 -24.16 -18.10 -1.18
C VAL A 554 -23.47 -18.60 0.09
N GLN A 555 -23.31 -19.92 0.23
CA GLN A 555 -22.59 -20.51 1.35
C GLN A 555 -21.08 -20.24 1.26
N LEU A 556 -20.53 -20.27 0.04
CA LEU A 556 -19.14 -19.92 -0.24
C LEU A 556 -18.83 -18.46 0.11
N ALA A 557 -19.76 -17.53 -0.16
CA ALA A 557 -19.63 -16.13 0.22
C ALA A 557 -19.64 -15.92 1.73
N HIS A 558 -20.53 -16.60 2.46
CA HIS A 558 -20.51 -16.58 3.92
C HIS A 558 -19.20 -17.15 4.47
N LYS A 559 -18.69 -18.24 3.90
CA LYS A 559 -17.37 -18.80 4.27
C LYS A 559 -16.23 -17.83 3.99
N TYR A 560 -16.28 -17.08 2.89
CA TYR A 560 -15.29 -16.06 2.55
C TYR A 560 -15.24 -14.95 3.60
N PHE A 561 -16.37 -14.35 3.97
CA PHE A 561 -16.43 -13.28 4.96
C PHE A 561 -16.43 -13.76 6.43
N GLU A 562 -16.36 -15.08 6.66
CA GLU A 562 -15.97 -15.71 7.93
C GLU A 562 -14.43 -15.79 8.05
N LEU A 563 -13.75 -16.22 6.98
CA LEU A 563 -12.28 -16.28 6.91
C LEU A 563 -11.63 -14.89 6.82
N PHE A 564 -12.30 -13.93 6.18
CA PHE A 564 -11.79 -12.60 5.86
C PHE A 564 -12.76 -11.48 6.31
N PRO A 565 -13.03 -11.34 7.62
CA PRO A 565 -14.00 -10.37 8.13
C PRO A 565 -13.60 -8.91 7.85
N GLU A 566 -12.31 -8.60 7.76
CA GLU A 566 -11.75 -7.28 7.46
C GLU A 566 -11.96 -6.85 6.00
N GLN A 567 -12.22 -7.79 5.09
CA GLN A 567 -12.50 -7.52 3.68
C GLN A 567 -13.99 -7.26 3.40
N ARG A 568 -14.86 -7.24 4.42
CA ARG A 568 -16.28 -6.85 4.26
C ARG A 568 -16.41 -5.40 3.80
N ASP A 569 -15.55 -4.53 4.32
CA ASP A 569 -15.53 -3.11 3.95
C ASP A 569 -14.80 -2.91 2.61
N PRO A 570 -15.42 -2.25 1.62
CA PRO A 570 -14.74 -1.89 0.38
C PRO A 570 -13.63 -0.87 0.64
N LEU A 571 -12.68 -0.79 -0.28
CA LEU A 571 -11.65 0.24 -0.36
C LEU A 571 -11.58 0.68 -1.82
N TRP A 572 -12.30 1.77 -2.15
CA TRP A 572 -12.49 2.26 -3.51
C TRP A 572 -11.17 2.78 -4.09
N GLN A 573 -10.68 2.16 -5.16
CA GLN A 573 -9.57 2.71 -5.95
C GLN A 573 -10.09 3.83 -6.85
N ASN A 574 -9.19 4.66 -7.38
CA ASN A 574 -9.49 5.60 -8.46
C ASN A 574 -9.73 4.85 -9.78
N PRO A 575 -10.95 4.84 -10.37
CA PRO A 575 -11.22 4.16 -11.64
C PRO A 575 -10.43 4.72 -12.84
N CYS A 576 -9.82 5.90 -12.68
CA CYS A 576 -9.08 6.57 -13.74
C CYS A 576 -7.56 6.31 -13.73
N ASP A 577 -7.02 5.68 -12.69
CA ASP A 577 -5.61 5.27 -12.64
C ASP A 577 -5.40 3.85 -13.25
N ASP A 578 -6.48 3.16 -13.62
CA ASP A 578 -6.48 1.86 -14.29
C ASP A 578 -7.25 1.95 -15.63
N LYS A 579 -6.60 1.59 -16.74
CA LYS A 579 -7.19 1.68 -18.08
C LYS A 579 -8.42 0.79 -18.23
N ARG A 580 -8.38 -0.45 -17.73
CA ARG A 580 -9.48 -1.41 -17.89
C ARG A 580 -10.70 -0.98 -17.07
N HIS A 581 -10.48 -0.47 -15.86
CA HIS A 581 -11.56 0.11 -15.05
C HIS A 581 -12.25 1.28 -15.74
N LYS A 582 -11.47 2.18 -16.36
CA LYS A 582 -12.00 3.30 -17.14
C LYS A 582 -12.78 2.82 -18.37
N ASP A 583 -12.25 1.83 -19.10
CA ASP A 583 -12.88 1.28 -20.31
C ASP A 583 -14.21 0.54 -20.00
N ILE A 584 -14.40 -0.01 -18.79
CA ILE A 584 -15.65 -0.67 -18.35
C ILE A 584 -16.52 0.18 -17.41
N TRP A 585 -16.24 1.48 -17.30
CA TRP A 585 -17.03 2.46 -16.53
C TRP A 585 -18.16 3.06 -17.37
N SER A 586 -19.18 3.65 -16.73
CA SER A 586 -20.21 4.38 -17.51
C SER A 586 -19.61 5.59 -18.18
N ARG A 587 -19.90 5.78 -19.47
CA ARG A 587 -19.41 6.91 -20.31
C ARG A 587 -19.86 8.29 -19.83
N GLU A 588 -20.85 8.35 -18.93
CA GLU A 588 -21.32 9.58 -18.28
C GLU A 588 -20.40 10.04 -17.15
N LYS A 589 -19.52 9.16 -16.65
CA LYS A 589 -18.62 9.42 -15.54
C LYS A 589 -17.24 9.83 -16.07
N THR A 590 -16.73 10.95 -15.56
CA THR A 590 -15.34 11.37 -15.84
C THR A 590 -14.53 11.51 -14.54
N CYS A 591 -13.21 11.38 -14.69
CA CYS A 591 -12.20 11.64 -13.68
C CYS A 591 -12.29 13.06 -13.11
N ASP A 592 -12.73 14.01 -13.95
CA ASP A 592 -12.78 15.44 -13.63
C ASP A 592 -13.88 15.80 -12.63
N HIS A 593 -14.77 14.85 -12.26
CA HIS A 593 -15.77 14.99 -11.19
C HIS A 593 -15.20 14.70 -9.78
N LEU A 594 -13.94 14.26 -9.65
CA LEU A 594 -13.31 14.02 -8.35
C LEU A 594 -12.56 15.27 -7.84
N PRO A 595 -12.55 15.54 -6.52
CA PRO A 595 -11.90 16.73 -5.97
C PRO A 595 -10.37 16.66 -6.09
N LYS A 596 -9.78 17.72 -6.62
CA LYS A 596 -8.32 17.91 -6.73
C LYS A 596 -7.70 18.24 -5.36
N PHE A 597 -8.48 18.67 -4.37
CA PHE A 597 -8.01 18.83 -2.99
C PHE A 597 -9.08 18.66 -1.91
N LEU A 598 -8.64 18.36 -0.67
CA LEU A 598 -9.48 18.08 0.50
C LEU A 598 -9.11 19.01 1.68
N VAL A 599 -10.08 19.74 2.22
CA VAL A 599 -9.92 20.50 3.48
C VAL A 599 -10.34 19.62 4.66
N ILE A 600 -9.37 18.92 5.27
CA ILE A 600 -9.62 17.80 6.19
C ILE A 600 -10.00 18.20 7.63
N GLY A 601 -9.83 19.47 8.00
CA GLY A 601 -10.09 19.97 9.36
C GLY A 601 -8.81 20.36 10.11
N PRO A 602 -8.73 20.13 11.44
CA PRO A 602 -9.78 19.63 12.33
C PRO A 602 -10.98 20.58 12.50
N GLN A 603 -12.00 20.11 13.21
CA GLN A 603 -13.12 20.97 13.63
C GLN A 603 -12.65 22.13 14.52
N LYS A 604 -13.34 23.26 14.39
CA LYS A 604 -13.24 24.51 15.18
C LYS A 604 -12.12 25.49 14.84
N THR A 605 -11.23 25.18 13.90
CA THR A 605 -10.00 25.96 13.66
C THR A 605 -10.12 27.08 12.62
N GLY A 606 -11.24 27.16 11.87
CA GLY A 606 -11.44 28.17 10.82
C GLY A 606 -11.99 27.63 9.50
N THR A 607 -12.18 26.31 9.38
CA THR A 607 -12.53 25.60 8.14
C THR A 607 -13.68 26.18 7.31
N THR A 608 -14.74 26.71 7.91
CA THR A 608 -15.83 27.37 7.14
C THR A 608 -15.44 28.75 6.60
N ALA A 609 -14.49 29.45 7.23
CA ALA A 609 -13.97 30.71 6.70
C ALA A 609 -13.15 30.45 5.43
N LEU A 610 -12.17 29.53 5.51
CA LEU A 610 -11.40 29.07 4.35
C LEU A 610 -12.32 28.61 3.21
N TYR A 611 -13.33 27.78 3.51
CA TYR A 611 -14.33 27.32 2.54
C TYR A 611 -15.04 28.48 1.82
N LEU A 612 -15.47 29.53 2.53
CA LEU A 612 -16.11 30.69 1.89
C LEU A 612 -15.12 31.56 1.10
N PHE A 613 -13.86 31.64 1.52
CA PHE A 613 -12.83 32.39 0.78
C PHE A 613 -12.40 31.63 -0.49
N LEU A 614 -12.26 30.30 -0.43
CA LEU A 614 -12.04 29.46 -1.62
C LEU A 614 -13.15 29.66 -2.67
N LEU A 615 -14.42 29.70 -2.23
CA LEU A 615 -15.59 29.98 -3.08
C LEU A 615 -15.64 31.40 -3.69
N MET A 616 -14.69 32.29 -3.38
CA MET A 616 -14.55 33.58 -4.07
C MET A 616 -13.65 33.51 -5.30
N HIS A 617 -12.82 32.45 -5.41
CA HIS A 617 -11.92 32.26 -6.54
C HIS A 617 -12.67 31.65 -7.73
N PRO A 618 -12.68 32.29 -8.92
CA PRO A 618 -13.51 31.84 -10.05
C PRO A 618 -13.18 30.42 -10.53
N SER A 619 -11.92 30.00 -10.43
CA SER A 619 -11.47 28.65 -10.83
C SER A 619 -11.60 27.57 -9.74
N ILE A 620 -12.13 27.88 -8.54
CA ILE A 620 -12.24 26.90 -7.44
C ILE A 620 -13.72 26.64 -7.13
N ILE A 621 -14.14 25.38 -7.25
CA ILE A 621 -15.54 24.96 -7.19
C ILE A 621 -15.72 23.95 -6.05
N SER A 622 -16.65 24.24 -5.15
CA SER A 622 -16.98 23.37 -4.01
C SER A 622 -17.92 22.23 -4.41
N ASN A 623 -17.93 21.17 -3.61
CA ASN A 623 -19.07 20.28 -3.48
C ASN A 623 -20.40 21.05 -3.27
N LEU A 624 -21.49 20.48 -3.79
CA LEU A 624 -22.88 20.84 -3.51
C LEU A 624 -23.21 20.62 -2.02
N PRO A 625 -24.16 21.38 -1.44
CA PRO A 625 -24.48 21.29 -0.02
C PRO A 625 -25.34 20.06 0.31
N SER A 626 -24.94 19.34 1.36
CA SER A 626 -25.69 18.21 1.92
C SER A 626 -26.85 18.69 2.79
N PRO A 627 -28.08 18.15 2.65
CA PRO A 627 -29.19 18.49 3.54
C PRO A 627 -29.03 17.94 4.98
N LYS A 628 -28.01 17.10 5.24
CA LYS A 628 -27.72 16.53 6.57
C LYS A 628 -26.41 17.04 7.19
N THR A 629 -25.44 17.42 6.37
CA THR A 629 -24.07 17.79 6.79
C THR A 629 -23.63 19.17 6.28
N PHE A 630 -24.57 19.94 5.69
CA PHE A 630 -24.41 21.31 5.22
C PHE A 630 -23.27 21.45 4.21
N GLU A 631 -22.24 22.21 4.55
CA GLU A 631 -21.06 22.43 3.71
C GLU A 631 -20.16 21.18 3.56
N GLU A 632 -20.35 20.13 4.38
CA GLU A 632 -19.48 18.93 4.40
C GLU A 632 -20.11 17.71 3.71
N VAL A 633 -19.33 16.94 2.96
CA VAL A 633 -19.76 15.67 2.34
C VAL A 633 -19.67 14.50 3.34
N GLN A 634 -18.62 14.49 4.18
CA GLN A 634 -18.32 13.46 5.17
C GLN A 634 -18.34 12.03 4.61
N PHE A 635 -17.70 11.82 3.45
CA PHE A 635 -17.62 10.53 2.77
C PHE A 635 -16.62 9.57 3.45
N PHE A 636 -15.34 9.95 3.53
CA PHE A 636 -14.27 9.03 3.94
C PHE A 636 -14.30 8.60 5.43
N ASN A 637 -14.91 9.39 6.33
CA ASN A 637 -14.81 9.18 7.78
C ASN A 637 -15.90 8.28 8.41
N GLY A 638 -16.71 7.57 7.63
CA GLY A 638 -17.77 6.71 8.20
C GLY A 638 -18.77 6.17 7.18
N ASN A 639 -20.00 5.90 7.64
CA ASN A 639 -21.00 5.10 6.93
C ASN A 639 -21.39 5.60 5.52
N ASN A 640 -21.13 6.86 5.18
CA ASN A 640 -21.31 7.38 3.82
C ASN A 640 -20.42 6.66 2.79
N TYR A 641 -19.22 6.22 3.17
CA TYR A 641 -18.25 5.58 2.28
C TYR A 641 -18.82 4.35 1.55
N HIS A 642 -19.67 3.58 2.22
CA HIS A 642 -20.20 2.30 1.75
C HIS A 642 -21.27 2.48 0.65
N LYS A 643 -21.71 3.72 0.40
CA LYS A 643 -22.62 4.08 -0.69
C LYS A 643 -21.96 4.07 -2.08
N GLY A 644 -20.64 3.94 -2.16
CA GLY A 644 -19.90 3.86 -3.41
C GLY A 644 -19.38 5.20 -3.91
N ILE A 645 -18.57 5.14 -4.98
CA ILE A 645 -17.95 6.30 -5.65
C ILE A 645 -19.03 7.21 -6.26
N ASP A 646 -20.06 6.63 -6.87
CA ASP A 646 -21.18 7.33 -7.50
C ASP A 646 -21.80 8.37 -6.56
N TRP A 647 -22.18 7.93 -5.34
CA TRP A 647 -22.75 8.83 -4.31
C TRP A 647 -21.81 9.96 -3.89
N TYR A 648 -20.49 9.80 -4.07
CA TYR A 648 -19.50 10.85 -3.81
C TYR A 648 -19.40 11.82 -5.00
N MET A 649 -19.39 11.30 -6.23
CA MET A 649 -19.38 12.10 -7.46
C MET A 649 -20.64 12.95 -7.61
N ASP A 650 -21.80 12.47 -7.13
CA ASP A 650 -23.08 13.21 -7.10
C ASP A 650 -23.01 14.53 -6.32
N PHE A 651 -21.98 14.74 -5.47
CA PHE A 651 -21.75 16.02 -4.78
C PHE A 651 -20.99 17.04 -5.62
N PHE A 652 -20.42 16.68 -6.76
CA PHE A 652 -19.59 17.59 -7.56
C PHE A 652 -20.30 17.96 -8.87
N PRO A 653 -20.37 19.26 -9.22
CA PRO A 653 -20.90 19.66 -10.51
C PRO A 653 -19.97 19.22 -11.63
N THR A 654 -20.53 18.91 -12.81
CA THR A 654 -19.73 18.71 -14.02
C THR A 654 -18.88 19.96 -14.30
N PRO A 655 -17.55 19.82 -14.43
CA PRO A 655 -16.66 20.95 -14.74
C PRO A 655 -17.11 21.68 -16.00
N SER A 656 -17.06 23.00 -15.95
CA SER A 656 -17.42 23.85 -17.10
C SER A 656 -16.32 23.89 -18.15
N ASN A 657 -15.06 23.75 -17.71
CA ASN A 657 -13.90 23.70 -18.56
C ASN A 657 -12.79 22.86 -17.89
N ILE A 658 -12.40 21.75 -18.52
CA ILE A 658 -11.62 20.66 -17.90
C ILE A 658 -10.25 21.12 -17.37
N THR A 659 -9.64 22.11 -18.04
CA THR A 659 -8.28 22.59 -17.75
C THR A 659 -8.19 23.65 -16.65
N SER A 660 -9.27 24.37 -16.34
CA SER A 660 -9.26 25.46 -15.33
C SER A 660 -9.82 25.07 -13.97
N ASP A 661 -10.75 24.13 -13.92
CA ASP A 661 -11.66 24.02 -12.78
C ASP A 661 -11.08 23.13 -11.66
N PHE A 662 -10.96 23.67 -10.43
CA PHE A 662 -10.48 22.96 -9.24
C PHE A 662 -11.64 22.59 -8.31
N LEU A 663 -12.13 21.36 -8.44
CA LEU A 663 -13.07 20.77 -7.50
C LEU A 663 -12.43 20.54 -6.12
N PHE A 664 -13.16 20.84 -5.04
CA PHE A 664 -12.75 20.53 -3.68
C PHE A 664 -13.93 20.19 -2.77
N GLU A 665 -13.64 19.50 -1.66
CA GLU A 665 -14.56 19.43 -0.53
C GLU A 665 -13.90 19.81 0.80
N LYS A 666 -14.74 20.06 1.80
CA LYS A 666 -14.33 20.34 3.17
C LYS A 666 -15.11 19.43 4.10
N SER A 667 -14.42 18.59 4.87
CA SER A 667 -15.05 17.72 5.88
C SER A 667 -14.17 17.65 7.12
N ALA A 668 -14.47 18.47 8.13
CA ALA A 668 -13.56 18.70 9.26
C ALA A 668 -13.42 17.50 10.24
N ASN A 669 -14.16 16.42 9.97
CA ASN A 669 -14.03 15.12 10.65
C ASN A 669 -12.93 14.23 10.05
N TYR A 670 -12.44 14.51 8.84
CA TYR A 670 -11.42 13.69 8.17
C TYR A 670 -10.11 13.68 8.96
N PHE A 671 -9.64 14.84 9.44
CA PHE A 671 -8.35 15.02 10.12
C PHE A 671 -8.09 13.99 11.22
N HIS A 672 -9.06 13.74 12.10
CA HIS A 672 -8.88 12.86 13.26
C HIS A 672 -9.37 11.41 13.04
N SER A 673 -9.98 11.13 11.88
CA SER A 673 -10.43 9.79 11.51
C SER A 673 -9.21 8.89 11.23
N GLU A 674 -9.30 7.62 11.63
CA GLU A 674 -8.24 6.63 11.42
C GLU A 674 -8.33 6.00 10.03
N GLU A 675 -9.55 5.86 9.52
CA GLU A 675 -9.84 5.30 8.19
C GLU A 675 -9.70 6.32 7.05
N ALA A 676 -9.97 7.61 7.30
CA ALA A 676 -10.05 8.61 6.23
C ALA A 676 -8.76 8.78 5.40
N PRO A 677 -7.54 8.77 5.96
CA PRO A 677 -6.31 8.88 5.17
C PRO A 677 -6.18 7.78 4.11
N LYS A 678 -6.34 6.52 4.54
CA LYS A 678 -6.27 5.32 3.68
C LYS A 678 -7.36 5.32 2.61
N ARG A 679 -8.60 5.65 2.99
CA ARG A 679 -9.76 5.70 2.09
C ARG A 679 -9.67 6.86 1.07
N ALA A 680 -9.09 7.99 1.47
CA ALA A 680 -8.85 9.14 0.59
C ALA A 680 -7.69 8.88 -0.39
N ALA A 681 -6.54 8.40 0.08
CA ALA A 681 -5.40 8.09 -0.79
C ALA A 681 -5.73 6.99 -1.81
N SER A 682 -6.62 6.07 -1.46
CA SER A 682 -7.13 5.03 -2.37
C SER A 682 -7.95 5.60 -3.54
N LEU A 683 -8.82 6.59 -3.30
CA LEU A 683 -9.74 7.11 -4.33
C LEU A 683 -9.23 8.38 -5.04
N VAL A 684 -8.44 9.21 -4.34
CA VAL A 684 -7.86 10.46 -4.84
C VAL A 684 -6.38 10.59 -4.44
N PRO A 685 -5.50 9.64 -4.85
CA PRO A 685 -4.08 9.60 -4.43
C PRO A 685 -3.32 10.90 -4.74
N LYS A 686 -3.69 11.56 -5.84
CA LYS A 686 -3.06 12.78 -6.36
C LYS A 686 -3.56 14.07 -5.70
N ALA A 687 -4.55 14.00 -4.80
CA ALA A 687 -5.14 15.19 -4.18
C ALA A 687 -4.14 15.96 -3.31
N LYS A 688 -4.33 17.27 -3.21
CA LYS A 688 -3.74 18.09 -2.15
C LYS A 688 -4.58 18.01 -0.87
N ILE A 689 -3.94 18.07 0.29
CA ILE A 689 -4.54 17.99 1.62
C ILE A 689 -4.29 19.32 2.33
N ILE A 690 -5.34 19.95 2.85
CA ILE A 690 -5.25 21.20 3.59
C ILE A 690 -5.81 21.01 5.01
N THR A 691 -5.01 21.34 6.02
CA THR A 691 -5.43 21.41 7.42
C THR A 691 -5.22 22.81 8.00
N ILE A 692 -6.04 23.22 8.97
CA ILE A 692 -5.93 24.50 9.66
C ILE A 692 -5.79 24.23 11.16
N LEU A 693 -4.74 24.75 11.80
CA LEU A 693 -4.47 24.57 13.23
C LEU A 693 -4.62 25.89 14.00
N ILE A 694 -5.05 25.81 15.26
CA ILE A 694 -4.98 26.91 16.25
C ILE A 694 -4.45 26.32 17.57
N ASP A 695 -4.32 27.13 18.63
CA ASP A 695 -3.95 26.57 19.94
C ASP A 695 -4.90 25.42 20.34
N PRO A 696 -4.39 24.24 20.74
CA PRO A 696 -5.23 23.08 21.02
C PRO A 696 -6.21 23.32 22.19
N SER A 697 -5.89 24.23 23.11
CA SER A 697 -6.76 24.64 24.22
C SER A 697 -7.93 25.48 23.71
N ASP A 698 -7.66 26.47 22.84
CA ASP A 698 -8.70 27.26 22.17
C ASP A 698 -9.60 26.39 21.28
N ARG A 699 -9.00 25.42 20.58
CA ARG A 699 -9.74 24.43 19.78
C ARG A 699 -10.67 23.59 20.65
N ALA A 700 -10.18 23.11 21.80
CA ALA A 700 -10.95 22.34 22.77
C ALA A 700 -12.08 23.17 23.41
N TYR A 701 -11.79 24.42 23.81
CA TYR A 701 -12.77 25.33 24.41
C TYR A 701 -13.83 25.76 23.41
N SER A 702 -13.45 26.06 22.15
CA SER A 702 -14.40 26.36 21.08
C SER A 702 -15.26 25.14 20.70
N TRP A 703 -14.78 23.91 20.94
CA TRP A 703 -15.61 22.71 20.85
C TRP A 703 -16.58 22.58 22.04
N TYR A 704 -16.13 22.77 23.27
CA TYR A 704 -17.01 22.81 24.46
C TYR A 704 -18.14 23.85 24.31
N GLN A 705 -17.80 25.09 23.94
CA GLN A 705 -18.77 26.16 23.68
C GLN A 705 -19.66 25.88 22.44
N HIS A 706 -19.20 25.04 21.49
CA HIS A 706 -20.06 24.55 20.41
C HIS A 706 -21.16 23.64 20.96
N GLN A 707 -20.79 22.69 21.82
CA GLN A 707 -21.73 21.74 22.40
C GLN A 707 -22.76 22.42 23.31
N ARG A 708 -22.34 23.38 24.15
CA ARG A 708 -23.27 24.23 24.92
C ARG A 708 -24.30 24.94 24.04
N SER A 709 -23.88 25.44 22.88
CA SER A 709 -24.79 26.11 21.93
C SER A 709 -25.65 25.19 21.07
N HIS A 710 -25.57 23.87 21.29
CA HIS A 710 -26.49 22.85 20.77
C HIS A 710 -27.15 22.08 21.94
N GLU A 711 -27.19 22.69 23.12
CA GLU A 711 -27.88 22.19 24.32
C GLU A 711 -27.43 20.79 24.79
N ASP A 712 -26.17 20.43 24.50
CA ASP A 712 -25.51 19.20 24.94
C ASP A 712 -25.57 19.09 26.48
N PRO A 713 -26.27 18.08 27.05
CA PRO A 713 -26.52 18.02 28.48
C PRO A 713 -25.25 17.96 29.34
N ALA A 714 -24.19 17.30 28.86
CA ALA A 714 -22.92 17.24 29.58
C ALA A 714 -22.20 18.60 29.53
N ALA A 715 -22.24 19.29 28.40
CA ALA A 715 -21.60 20.61 28.26
C ALA A 715 -22.34 21.72 29.02
N LEU A 716 -23.66 21.58 29.20
CA LEU A 716 -24.46 22.47 30.05
C LEU A 716 -24.29 22.17 31.54
N ARG A 717 -24.19 20.89 31.93
CA ARG A 717 -24.06 20.45 33.33
C ARG A 717 -22.67 20.72 33.91
N PHE A 718 -21.62 20.45 33.15
CA PHE A 718 -20.23 20.53 33.61
C PHE A 718 -19.51 21.74 33.01
N ASN A 719 -18.69 22.41 33.81
CA ASN A 719 -17.84 23.51 33.38
C ASN A 719 -16.61 22.99 32.61
N PHE A 720 -15.87 23.87 31.93
CA PHE A 720 -14.76 23.43 31.06
C PHE A 720 -13.59 22.79 31.83
N TYR A 721 -13.32 23.21 33.07
CA TYR A 721 -12.29 22.60 33.92
C TYR A 721 -12.64 21.14 34.22
N GLU A 722 -13.84 20.90 34.73
CA GLU A 722 -14.36 19.55 35.01
C GLU A 722 -14.26 18.66 33.78
N VAL A 723 -14.63 19.18 32.60
CA VAL A 723 -14.53 18.46 31.33
C VAL A 723 -13.09 18.07 30.99
N ILE A 724 -12.09 18.95 31.17
CA ILE A 724 -10.71 18.61 30.78
C ILE A 724 -9.97 17.77 31.83
N THR A 725 -10.20 17.97 33.14
CA THR A 725 -9.55 17.22 34.23
C THR A 725 -10.25 15.92 34.63
N THR A 726 -11.40 15.61 33.99
CA THR A 726 -12.18 14.37 34.18
C THR A 726 -11.32 13.11 34.30
N GLY A 727 -11.46 12.41 35.43
CA GLY A 727 -10.73 11.20 35.78
C GLY A 727 -11.40 9.87 35.37
N HIS A 728 -10.70 8.76 35.61
CA HIS A 728 -11.11 7.42 35.17
C HIS A 728 -12.44 6.92 35.77
N TRP A 729 -12.90 7.47 36.90
CA TRP A 729 -14.14 7.12 37.59
C TRP A 729 -15.38 7.92 37.13
N ALA A 730 -15.20 8.93 36.28
CA ALA A 730 -16.28 9.86 35.91
C ALA A 730 -17.39 9.28 35.00
N PRO A 731 -18.54 9.96 34.87
CA PRO A 731 -19.62 9.60 33.94
C PRO A 731 -19.21 9.47 32.46
N SER A 732 -19.92 8.62 31.72
CA SER A 732 -19.59 8.24 30.33
C SER A 732 -19.84 9.37 29.30
N ASP A 733 -20.89 10.16 29.53
CA ASP A 733 -21.22 11.39 28.81
C ASP A 733 -20.10 12.44 28.96
N LEU A 734 -19.68 12.71 30.21
CA LEU A 734 -18.60 13.63 30.53
C LEU A 734 -17.26 13.19 29.91
N LYS A 735 -16.87 11.92 30.05
CA LYS A 735 -15.71 11.32 29.36
C LYS A 735 -15.80 11.40 27.83
N THR A 736 -17.00 11.39 27.27
CA THR A 736 -17.19 11.48 25.82
C THR A 736 -17.07 12.93 25.33
N LEU A 737 -17.56 13.89 26.11
CA LEU A 737 -17.31 15.31 25.88
C LEU A 737 -15.82 15.65 26.00
N GLN A 738 -15.14 15.21 27.08
CA GLN A 738 -13.68 15.34 27.28
C GLN A 738 -12.90 14.84 26.06
N ARG A 739 -13.17 13.60 25.61
CA ARG A 739 -12.48 13.00 24.46
C ARG A 739 -12.67 13.81 23.17
N ARG A 740 -13.87 14.35 22.92
CA ARG A 740 -14.15 15.19 21.73
C ARG A 740 -13.54 16.60 21.83
N CYS A 741 -13.39 17.14 23.03
CA CYS A 741 -12.60 18.36 23.28
C CYS A 741 -11.10 18.14 23.01
N LEU A 742 -10.52 17.07 23.58
CA LEU A 742 -9.06 16.91 23.67
C LEU A 742 -8.43 16.12 22.51
N ILE A 743 -8.97 14.96 22.11
CA ILE A 743 -8.30 14.04 21.17
C ILE A 743 -8.04 14.67 19.79
N PRO A 744 -8.99 15.41 19.15
CA PRO A 744 -8.72 16.07 17.87
C PRO A 744 -7.75 17.27 17.98
N GLY A 745 -7.29 17.62 19.19
CA GLY A 745 -6.18 18.55 19.44
C GLY A 745 -4.80 17.90 19.41
N TRP A 746 -4.70 16.56 19.31
CA TRP A 746 -3.42 15.83 19.26
C TRP A 746 -2.79 15.86 17.86
N TYR A 747 -2.53 17.05 17.34
CA TYR A 747 -2.22 17.28 15.92
C TYR A 747 -1.10 16.39 15.36
N ALA A 748 -0.05 16.10 16.15
CA ALA A 748 1.02 15.15 15.81
C ALA A 748 0.48 13.81 15.27
N VAL A 749 -0.32 13.13 16.09
CA VAL A 749 -0.83 11.76 15.90
C VAL A 749 -1.82 11.66 14.74
N HIS A 750 -2.42 12.79 14.38
CA HIS A 750 -3.33 12.88 13.24
C HIS A 750 -2.56 13.16 11.95
N ILE A 751 -1.63 14.13 11.96
CA ILE A 751 -0.79 14.47 10.80
C ILE A 751 0.10 13.29 10.38
N GLU A 752 0.69 12.57 11.33
CA GLU A 752 1.46 11.34 11.09
C GLU A 752 0.65 10.27 10.33
N ARG A 753 -0.64 10.10 10.67
CA ARG A 753 -1.55 9.20 9.95
C ARG A 753 -1.85 9.65 8.52
N TRP A 754 -1.92 10.95 8.25
CA TRP A 754 -2.06 11.47 6.88
C TRP A 754 -0.76 11.29 6.08
N LEU A 755 0.40 11.54 6.69
CA LEU A 755 1.72 11.36 6.07
C LEU A 755 2.14 9.89 5.87
N THR A 756 1.37 8.95 6.41
CA THR A 756 1.50 7.52 6.07
C THR A 756 1.02 7.22 4.64
N TYR A 757 0.18 8.09 4.06
CA TYR A 757 -0.48 7.86 2.77
C TYR A 757 -0.33 8.99 1.75
N PHE A 758 0.01 10.20 2.17
CA PHE A 758 0.23 11.37 1.31
C PHE A 758 1.64 11.92 1.51
N ALA A 759 2.31 12.34 0.44
CA ALA A 759 3.62 12.98 0.53
C ALA A 759 3.54 14.33 1.28
N THR A 760 4.64 14.76 1.92
CA THR A 760 4.70 16.08 2.57
C THR A 760 4.40 17.23 1.61
N SER A 761 4.82 17.11 0.35
CA SER A 761 4.51 18.05 -0.74
C SER A 761 3.02 18.10 -1.16
N GLN A 762 2.19 17.18 -0.65
CA GLN A 762 0.74 17.19 -0.79
C GLN A 762 0.01 17.76 0.43
N LEU A 763 0.70 18.14 1.52
CA LEU A 763 0.08 18.65 2.74
C LEU A 763 0.40 20.13 2.98
N LEU A 764 -0.64 20.96 3.18
CA LEU A 764 -0.52 22.33 3.66
C LEU A 764 -1.10 22.44 5.08
N ILE A 765 -0.35 23.08 5.98
CA ILE A 765 -0.73 23.35 7.37
C ILE A 765 -0.90 24.86 7.54
N ILE A 766 -2.14 25.32 7.57
CA ILE A 766 -2.51 26.74 7.72
C ILE A 766 -2.53 27.14 9.21
N ASP A 767 -1.92 28.28 9.52
CA ASP A 767 -2.13 28.97 10.80
C ASP A 767 -3.54 29.62 10.84
N GLY A 768 -4.41 29.07 11.69
CA GLY A 768 -5.77 29.57 11.91
C GLY A 768 -5.86 30.85 12.74
N GLN A 769 -4.79 31.27 13.44
CA GLN A 769 -4.68 32.63 13.95
C GLN A 769 -4.39 33.60 12.82
N GLN A 770 -3.45 33.27 11.91
CA GLN A 770 -3.19 34.11 10.74
C GLN A 770 -4.43 34.21 9.83
N LEU A 771 -5.10 33.10 9.52
CA LEU A 771 -6.38 33.09 8.77
C LEU A 771 -7.48 33.96 9.43
N ARG A 772 -7.37 34.25 10.74
CA ARG A 772 -8.29 35.13 11.47
C ARG A 772 -7.85 36.59 11.46
N SER A 773 -6.56 36.90 11.50
CA SER A 773 -6.03 38.27 11.56
C SER A 773 -5.73 38.87 10.19
N ASP A 774 -5.24 38.05 9.27
CA ASP A 774 -4.79 38.37 7.91
C ASP A 774 -5.09 37.17 6.99
N PRO A 775 -6.34 37.03 6.53
CA PRO A 775 -6.73 35.95 5.63
C PRO A 775 -6.13 36.11 4.23
N ALA A 776 -5.75 37.32 3.79
CA ALA A 776 -5.28 37.55 2.43
C ALA A 776 -3.95 36.84 2.18
N THR A 777 -2.95 37.02 3.06
CA THR A 777 -1.67 36.30 2.98
C THR A 777 -1.84 34.78 2.99
N VAL A 778 -2.79 34.26 3.78
CA VAL A 778 -3.08 32.81 3.84
C VAL A 778 -3.73 32.32 2.54
N MET A 779 -4.66 33.07 1.95
CA MET A 779 -5.26 32.69 0.68
C MET A 779 -4.24 32.75 -0.48
N ASP A 780 -3.31 33.69 -0.45
CA ASP A 780 -2.19 33.77 -1.40
C ASP A 780 -1.22 32.58 -1.28
N GLU A 781 -1.02 32.03 -0.08
CA GLU A 781 -0.29 30.77 0.12
C GLU A 781 -1.07 29.56 -0.41
N VAL A 782 -2.37 29.49 -0.11
CA VAL A 782 -3.27 28.43 -0.62
C VAL A 782 -3.32 28.42 -2.15
N GLN A 783 -3.41 29.57 -2.81
CA GLN A 783 -3.36 29.67 -4.27
C GLN A 783 -2.05 29.09 -4.84
N LYS A 784 -0.90 29.45 -4.25
CA LYS A 784 0.43 28.96 -4.68
C LYS A 784 0.60 27.45 -4.44
N PHE A 785 0.06 26.93 -3.34
CA PHE A 785 0.10 25.50 -3.01
C PHE A 785 -0.80 24.63 -3.90
N LEU A 786 -1.96 25.17 -4.30
CA LEU A 786 -2.88 24.52 -5.24
C LEU A 786 -2.40 24.62 -6.71
N GLY A 787 -1.58 25.62 -7.04
CA GLY A 787 -1.10 25.83 -8.40
C GLY A 787 -2.15 26.41 -9.33
N VAL A 788 -3.08 27.23 -8.82
CA VAL A 788 -4.09 27.89 -9.66
C VAL A 788 -3.41 28.90 -10.62
N THR A 789 -3.80 28.87 -11.89
CA THR A 789 -3.17 29.66 -12.96
C THR A 789 -3.63 31.11 -12.99
N LEU A 790 -4.90 31.35 -12.67
CA LEU A 790 -5.46 32.68 -12.43
C LEU A 790 -5.21 33.06 -10.96
N HIS A 791 -4.71 34.27 -10.73
CA HIS A 791 -4.49 34.82 -9.38
C HIS A 791 -5.66 35.73 -8.99
N TYR A 792 -6.22 35.51 -7.80
CA TYR A 792 -7.31 36.31 -7.22
C TYR A 792 -6.79 37.17 -6.05
N ASN A 793 -7.03 38.48 -6.10
CA ASN A 793 -6.55 39.40 -5.06
C ASN A 793 -7.48 39.43 -3.84
N TYR A 794 -7.19 38.60 -2.85
CA TYR A 794 -7.95 38.56 -1.59
C TYR A 794 -7.83 39.82 -0.74
N SER A 795 -6.79 40.66 -0.95
CA SER A 795 -6.62 41.93 -0.22
C SER A 795 -7.64 43.00 -0.64
N GLU A 796 -8.17 42.90 -1.86
CA GLU A 796 -9.23 43.78 -2.37
C GLU A 796 -10.64 43.19 -2.13
N ALA A 797 -10.75 41.86 -2.10
CA ALA A 797 -12.03 41.17 -1.99
C ALA A 797 -12.49 40.86 -0.54
N LEU A 798 -11.61 41.00 0.45
CA LEU A 798 -11.91 40.82 1.87
C LEU A 798 -11.79 42.14 2.63
N THR A 799 -12.63 42.34 3.65
CA THR A 799 -12.54 43.48 4.56
C THR A 799 -12.86 43.07 6.01
N PHE A 800 -12.30 43.76 6.99
CA PHE A 800 -12.56 43.51 8.40
C PHE A 800 -13.84 44.21 8.86
N ASP A 801 -14.82 43.45 9.36
CA ASP A 801 -16.08 43.99 9.88
C ASP A 801 -15.99 44.15 11.42
N PRO A 802 -15.98 45.39 11.97
CA PRO A 802 -15.81 45.61 13.40
C PRO A 802 -16.99 45.15 14.26
N GLN A 803 -18.21 45.08 13.71
CA GLN A 803 -19.38 44.61 14.46
C GLN A 803 -19.36 43.10 14.63
N LYS A 804 -18.95 42.39 13.57
CA LYS A 804 -18.69 40.95 13.55
C LYS A 804 -17.45 40.59 14.37
N GLY A 805 -16.38 41.38 14.28
CA GLY A 805 -15.07 41.13 14.87
C GLY A 805 -14.21 40.11 14.08
N PHE A 806 -14.47 39.97 12.78
CA PHE A 806 -13.81 39.05 11.86
C PHE A 806 -13.79 39.62 10.44
N TRP A 807 -12.91 39.10 9.59
CA TRP A 807 -12.92 39.38 8.15
C TRP A 807 -14.15 38.77 7.45
N CYS A 808 -14.63 39.46 6.43
CA CYS A 808 -15.82 39.15 5.64
C CYS A 808 -15.58 39.45 4.16
N GLN A 809 -16.37 38.84 3.27
CA GLN A 809 -16.35 39.16 1.84
C GLN A 809 -16.86 40.60 1.63
N LEU A 810 -16.12 41.41 0.88
CA LEU A 810 -16.57 42.72 0.41
C LEU A 810 -17.53 42.54 -0.78
N LEU A 811 -18.60 43.34 -0.83
CA LEU A 811 -19.56 43.41 -1.92
C LEU A 811 -19.66 44.84 -2.47
N GLU A 812 -20.24 44.96 -3.66
CA GLU A 812 -20.55 46.24 -4.30
C GLU A 812 -21.29 47.22 -3.37
N GLY A 813 -20.93 48.49 -3.45
CA GLY A 813 -21.45 49.54 -2.57
C GLY A 813 -20.97 49.44 -1.11
N GLY A 814 -19.86 48.74 -0.85
CA GLY A 814 -19.20 48.70 0.47
C GLY A 814 -19.90 47.82 1.51
N LYS A 815 -20.78 46.91 1.08
CA LYS A 815 -21.52 46.00 1.97
C LYS A 815 -20.64 44.79 2.34
N THR A 816 -20.78 44.27 3.56
CA THR A 816 -20.07 43.07 4.02
C THR A 816 -20.96 41.83 3.97
N LYS A 817 -20.39 40.70 3.52
CA LYS A 817 -21.00 39.37 3.58
C LYS A 817 -20.22 38.50 4.55
N CYS A 818 -20.62 38.57 5.81
CA CYS A 818 -19.98 37.89 6.92
C CYS A 818 -20.50 36.46 7.14
N LEU A 819 -19.67 35.62 7.76
CA LEU A 819 -20.07 34.31 8.27
C LEU A 819 -21.26 34.42 9.25
N GLY A 820 -22.19 33.48 9.19
CA GLY A 820 -23.42 33.46 10.02
C GLY A 820 -23.18 33.41 11.54
N LYS A 821 -24.25 33.59 12.32
CA LYS A 821 -24.20 33.70 13.81
C LYS A 821 -23.55 32.49 14.51
N SER A 822 -23.57 31.31 13.89
CA SER A 822 -22.96 30.07 14.40
C SER A 822 -21.44 29.96 14.19
N LYS A 823 -20.79 30.96 13.58
CA LYS A 823 -19.33 31.00 13.36
C LYS A 823 -18.83 32.34 13.95
N GLY A 824 -17.76 32.32 14.76
CA GLY A 824 -17.36 33.49 15.56
C GLY A 824 -18.39 33.85 16.65
N ARG A 825 -18.83 32.85 17.45
CA ARG A 825 -19.70 33.08 18.61
C ARG A 825 -18.98 33.94 19.64
N LYS A 826 -19.69 34.88 20.26
CA LYS A 826 -19.22 35.59 21.46
C LYS A 826 -19.53 34.70 22.67
N TYR A 827 -18.51 34.35 23.44
CA TYR A 827 -18.57 33.59 24.69
C TYR A 827 -17.49 34.13 25.66
N PRO A 828 -17.55 33.85 26.98
CA PRO A 828 -16.52 34.29 27.92
C PRO A 828 -15.10 33.84 27.49
N PRO A 829 -14.04 34.57 27.88
CA PRO A 829 -12.69 34.07 27.74
C PRO A 829 -12.50 32.76 28.52
N MET A 830 -11.46 31.99 28.17
CA MET A 830 -11.01 30.89 29.02
C MET A 830 -10.46 31.46 30.33
N ASP A 831 -10.75 30.79 31.44
CA ASP A 831 -10.25 31.17 32.76
C ASP A 831 -8.70 31.05 32.78
N PRO A 832 -7.94 32.06 33.28
CA PRO A 832 -6.48 32.04 33.30
C PRO A 832 -5.86 30.81 33.96
N GLU A 833 -6.44 30.27 35.03
CA GLU A 833 -5.90 29.07 35.71
C GLU A 833 -5.99 27.82 34.82
N LEU A 834 -6.92 27.82 33.86
CA LEU A 834 -7.07 26.75 32.86
C LEU A 834 -6.09 26.89 31.69
N ILE A 835 -5.52 28.07 31.47
CA ILE A 835 -4.46 28.28 30.48
C ILE A 835 -3.15 27.64 30.99
N GLU A 836 -2.86 27.74 32.30
CA GLU A 836 -1.76 27.01 32.95
C GLU A 836 -2.03 25.50 33.02
N CYS A 837 -3.26 25.04 33.29
CA CYS A 837 -3.59 23.62 33.18
C CYS A 837 -3.43 23.10 31.74
N GLY A 838 -3.79 23.92 30.75
CA GLY A 838 -3.58 23.67 29.31
C GLY A 838 -2.09 23.51 28.94
N PHE A 839 -1.15 24.03 29.72
CA PHE A 839 0.28 23.86 29.52
C PHE A 839 0.71 22.38 29.56
N SER A 840 0.04 21.56 30.39
CA SER A 840 0.24 20.09 30.44
C SER A 840 -0.23 19.39 29.15
N LEU A 841 -1.36 19.85 28.58
CA LEU A 841 -1.85 19.38 27.28
C LEU A 841 -0.92 19.80 26.14
N LYS A 842 -0.40 21.03 26.16
CA LYS A 842 0.60 21.52 25.20
C LYS A 842 1.91 20.74 25.29
N LEU A 843 2.40 20.44 26.49
CA LEU A 843 3.57 19.58 26.71
C LEU A 843 3.36 18.17 26.14
N ARG A 844 2.21 17.53 26.40
CA ARG A 844 1.88 16.20 25.84
C ARG A 844 1.78 16.21 24.31
N ALA A 845 1.30 17.30 23.71
CA ALA A 845 1.30 17.46 22.25
C ALA A 845 2.73 17.66 21.70
N LEU A 846 3.52 18.56 22.30
CA LEU A 846 4.88 18.90 21.86
C LEU A 846 5.86 17.74 22.01
N PHE A 847 5.83 16.98 23.11
CA PHE A 847 6.71 15.81 23.29
C PHE A 847 6.49 14.74 22.21
N LYS A 848 5.23 14.48 21.82
CA LYS A 848 4.94 13.56 20.72
C LYS A 848 5.31 14.13 19.35
N PHE A 849 5.09 15.44 19.13
CA PHE A 849 5.46 16.11 17.88
C PHE A 849 6.98 16.10 17.65
N SER A 850 7.78 16.34 18.70
CA SER A 850 9.25 16.35 18.60
C SER A 850 9.84 14.98 18.30
N PHE A 851 9.31 13.91 18.90
CA PHE A 851 9.82 12.55 18.69
C PHE A 851 9.44 11.97 17.31
N ALA A 852 8.31 12.40 16.75
CA ALA A 852 7.87 12.00 15.41
C ALA A 852 8.65 12.69 14.28
N ILE A 853 9.08 13.95 14.46
CA ILE A 853 9.86 14.70 13.47
C ILE A 853 11.25 14.08 13.26
N ASP A 854 11.97 13.82 14.36
CA ASP A 854 13.39 13.45 14.36
C ASP A 854 13.68 12.18 13.55
N SER A 855 12.74 11.23 13.54
CA SER A 855 12.90 9.93 12.88
C SER A 855 12.59 9.91 11.37
N ARG A 856 11.97 10.95 10.79
CA ARG A 856 11.57 10.94 9.35
C ARG A 856 11.69 12.27 8.59
N MET A 857 11.78 13.44 9.23
CA MET A 857 11.63 14.75 8.57
C MET A 857 12.95 15.53 8.40
N LYS A 858 13.88 15.04 7.56
CA LYS A 858 15.08 15.81 7.18
C LYS A 858 14.86 16.89 6.09
N TYR A 859 13.70 16.94 5.44
CA TYR A 859 13.39 17.88 4.35
C TYR A 859 12.13 18.70 4.64
N ILE A 860 12.25 19.65 5.57
CA ILE A 860 11.32 20.76 5.79
C ILE A 860 11.97 22.02 5.25
N ARG A 861 11.30 22.80 4.38
CA ARG A 861 11.88 24.04 3.84
C ARG A 861 12.01 25.09 4.95
N SER A 862 12.99 25.98 4.84
CA SER A 862 13.30 26.98 5.90
C SER A 862 12.18 27.97 6.24
N GLY A 863 11.08 27.99 5.45
CA GLY A 863 9.83 28.70 5.76
C GLY A 863 8.89 27.96 6.72
N GLU A 864 8.96 26.64 6.81
CA GLU A 864 8.08 25.82 7.66
C GLU A 864 8.69 25.62 9.05
N LEU A 865 10.02 25.48 9.16
CA LEU A 865 10.72 25.51 10.45
C LEU A 865 10.50 26.85 11.18
N LYS A 866 10.25 27.93 10.43
CA LYS A 866 9.81 29.22 10.99
C LYS A 866 8.46 29.13 11.70
N PHE A 867 7.53 28.25 11.34
CA PHE A 867 6.29 28.09 12.11
C PHE A 867 6.60 27.56 13.52
N LEU A 868 7.41 26.49 13.62
CA LEU A 868 7.80 25.92 14.91
C LEU A 868 8.59 26.93 15.77
N VAL A 869 9.55 27.63 15.15
CA VAL A 869 10.38 28.64 15.82
C VAL A 869 9.60 29.90 16.17
N ASN A 870 8.62 30.33 15.35
CA ASN A 870 7.77 31.47 15.66
C ASN A 870 6.71 31.13 16.72
N TYR A 871 6.15 29.92 16.72
CA TYR A 871 5.27 29.44 17.80
C TYR A 871 6.01 29.49 19.15
N LEU A 872 7.27 29.03 19.20
CA LEU A 872 8.12 29.12 20.38
C LEU A 872 8.52 30.57 20.74
N LYS A 873 8.82 31.43 19.76
CA LYS A 873 9.16 32.86 19.99
C LYS A 873 7.97 33.70 20.42
N TYR A 874 6.77 33.44 19.90
CA TYR A 874 5.53 34.09 20.29
C TYR A 874 5.23 33.79 21.76
N TYR A 875 5.38 32.53 22.17
CA TYR A 875 5.32 32.09 23.56
C TYR A 875 6.33 32.81 24.47
N HIS A 876 7.56 33.03 24.00
CA HIS A 876 8.57 33.77 24.76
C HIS A 876 8.20 35.25 24.96
N HIS A 877 7.36 35.84 24.10
CA HIS A 877 7.08 37.28 24.12
C HIS A 877 5.88 37.69 24.98
N SER A 878 4.89 36.80 25.18
CA SER A 878 3.75 37.07 26.08
C SER A 878 4.09 36.85 27.55
N GLU A 879 4.92 35.85 27.87
CA GLU A 879 5.23 35.43 29.26
C GLU A 879 6.46 36.12 29.88
N ARG A 880 6.65 37.42 29.62
CA ARG A 880 7.72 38.21 30.28
C ARG A 880 7.42 38.57 31.75
N GLY A 881 6.30 38.10 32.31
CA GLY A 881 5.82 38.50 33.64
C GLY A 881 6.09 37.53 34.79
N LYS A 882 6.02 36.20 34.57
CA LYS A 882 6.01 35.18 35.65
C LYS A 882 6.72 33.88 35.20
N VAL A 883 6.92 32.96 36.15
CA VAL A 883 7.51 31.59 35.95
C VAL A 883 8.97 31.56 35.45
N SER A 884 9.90 32.15 36.22
CA SER A 884 11.34 32.18 35.88
C SER A 884 12.08 30.82 35.95
N THR A 885 11.63 29.89 36.79
CA THR A 885 12.41 28.68 37.15
C THR A 885 12.30 27.52 36.15
N TYR A 886 11.08 27.10 35.80
CA TYR A 886 10.87 25.95 34.90
C TYR A 886 11.39 26.21 33.47
N TYR A 887 11.26 27.45 32.98
CA TYR A 887 11.81 27.86 31.68
C TYR A 887 13.33 27.71 31.62
N SER A 888 14.08 27.93 32.72
CA SER A 888 15.54 27.72 32.73
C SER A 888 15.92 26.25 32.54
N ALA A 889 15.15 25.33 33.13
CA ALA A 889 15.36 23.90 32.96
C ALA A 889 15.02 23.44 31.54
N PHE A 890 13.82 23.80 31.03
CA PHE A 890 13.40 23.42 29.68
C PHE A 890 14.33 24.00 28.60
N TRP A 891 14.76 25.26 28.74
CA TRP A 891 15.67 25.87 27.76
C TRP A 891 17.08 25.27 27.81
N LYS A 892 17.58 24.88 29.00
CA LYS A 892 18.83 24.10 29.12
C LYS A 892 18.71 22.72 28.47
N ILE A 893 17.59 22.02 28.62
CA ILE A 893 17.37 20.71 27.99
C ILE A 893 17.24 20.86 26.46
N PHE A 894 16.47 21.85 25.98
CA PHE A 894 16.32 22.13 24.56
C PHE A 894 17.67 22.51 23.90
N LEU A 895 18.50 23.31 24.58
CA LEU A 895 19.87 23.60 24.15
C LEU A 895 20.78 22.37 24.24
N PHE A 896 20.61 21.49 25.23
CA PHE A 896 21.39 20.25 25.34
C PHE A 896 21.14 19.29 24.17
N PHE A 897 19.91 19.24 23.64
CA PHE A 897 19.57 18.47 22.43
C PHE A 897 19.91 19.19 21.12
N ASN A 898 19.85 20.54 21.05
CA ASN A 898 20.16 21.28 19.81
C ASN A 898 21.63 21.72 19.66
N MET A 899 22.43 21.74 20.74
CA MET A 899 23.83 22.19 20.72
C MET A 899 24.83 21.05 20.96
N LYS A 900 24.65 19.91 20.28
CA LYS A 900 25.75 19.05 19.75
C LYS A 900 25.22 17.81 19.05
N VAL A 901 25.38 17.78 17.72
CA VAL A 901 25.40 16.53 16.93
C VAL A 901 26.83 16.22 16.47
N ASP A 902 27.64 17.24 16.17
CA ASP A 902 28.97 17.05 15.55
C ASP A 902 30.15 16.94 16.54
N SER A 903 29.93 17.01 17.86
CA SER A 903 31.01 16.72 18.84
C SER A 903 30.56 16.36 20.26
N ILE A 904 30.24 15.08 20.50
CA ILE A 904 30.72 14.27 21.63
C ILE A 904 30.33 12.82 21.32
N CYS A 905 31.32 12.02 20.90
CA CYS A 905 31.22 10.56 20.79
C CYS A 905 32.45 9.89 21.44
N GLU A 906 32.96 10.50 22.52
CA GLU A 906 33.83 9.86 23.51
C GLU A 906 33.42 10.33 24.91
N LYS A 907 33.15 9.38 25.83
CA LYS A 907 33.05 9.54 27.31
C LYS A 907 31.99 10.57 27.77
N ASP A 908 30.84 10.19 28.33
CA ASP A 908 30.73 9.43 29.59
C ASP A 908 29.31 8.87 29.85
N ASN A 909 29.22 7.90 30.78
CA ASN A 909 27.95 7.31 31.23
C ASN A 909 27.21 8.17 32.27
N ASN A 910 26.04 8.74 31.94
CA ASN A 910 25.16 9.33 32.98
C ASN A 910 23.64 9.39 32.69
N LEU A 911 23.13 8.53 31.79
CA LEU A 911 21.69 8.42 31.49
C LEU A 911 20.76 8.19 32.73
N PRO A 912 21.16 7.46 33.79
CA PRO A 912 20.28 7.20 34.95
C PRO A 912 19.86 8.42 35.77
N PHE A 913 20.55 9.57 35.66
CA PHE A 913 20.24 10.75 36.45
C PHE A 913 19.01 11.52 35.93
N VAL A 914 18.79 11.50 34.61
CA VAL A 914 17.68 12.24 33.95
C VAL A 914 16.32 11.59 34.26
N VAL A 915 16.26 10.26 34.29
CA VAL A 915 15.03 9.50 34.61
C VAL A 915 14.53 9.83 36.02
N LYS A 916 15.42 9.82 37.02
CA LYS A 916 15.08 10.17 38.41
C LYS A 916 14.50 11.58 38.57
N LEU A 917 14.96 12.53 37.75
CA LEU A 917 14.43 13.90 37.76
C LEU A 917 13.00 13.95 37.23
N LEU A 918 12.69 13.18 36.18
CA LEU A 918 11.34 13.09 35.63
C LEU A 918 10.36 12.43 36.62
N ASP A 919 10.70 11.30 37.23
CA ASP A 919 9.85 10.62 38.23
C ASP A 919 9.49 11.54 39.41
N SER A 920 10.46 12.33 39.88
CA SER A 920 10.24 13.31 40.96
C SER A 920 9.27 14.45 40.60
N SER A 921 9.09 14.72 39.31
CA SER A 921 8.18 15.76 38.81
C SER A 921 6.77 15.26 38.48
N MET A 922 6.59 13.94 38.33
CA MET A 922 5.27 13.35 38.03
C MET A 922 4.45 13.02 39.27
N THR A 923 5.07 12.88 40.44
CA THR A 923 4.41 12.51 41.70
C THR A 923 3.74 13.69 42.42
N SER A 924 4.09 14.95 42.12
CA SER A 924 3.58 16.13 42.84
C SER A 924 2.21 16.65 42.39
N CYS A 925 1.47 15.91 41.56
CA CYS A 925 0.14 16.30 41.06
C CYS A 925 -1.01 15.40 41.52
N GLU A 926 -0.73 14.26 42.19
CA GLU A 926 -1.78 13.35 42.68
C GLU A 926 -2.03 13.46 44.19
N GLN A 927 -1.19 14.19 44.94
CA GLN A 927 -1.35 14.42 46.39
C GLN A 927 -0.89 15.82 46.83
N THR A 928 -1.81 16.80 46.85
CA THR A 928 -1.63 18.06 47.59
C THR A 928 -2.98 18.62 48.03
N ASP A 929 -3.25 18.60 49.34
CA ASP A 929 -4.47 19.18 49.91
C ASP A 929 -4.45 20.71 49.90
N VAL A 930 -5.55 21.29 49.43
CA VAL A 930 -5.73 22.74 49.18
C VAL A 930 -5.60 23.58 50.47
N GLU A 931 -5.86 23.00 51.64
CA GLU A 931 -5.73 23.68 52.93
C GLU A 931 -4.26 24.03 53.27
N THR A 932 -3.32 23.19 52.86
CA THR A 932 -1.86 23.40 53.07
C THR A 932 -1.33 24.61 52.29
N ILE A 933 -1.99 24.98 51.19
CA ILE A 933 -1.65 26.15 50.39
C ILE A 933 -2.23 27.43 51.01
N LYS A 934 -3.44 27.36 51.61
CA LYS A 934 -4.07 28.50 52.27
C LYS A 934 -3.29 28.97 53.50
N SER A 935 -2.83 28.06 54.35
CA SER A 935 -2.06 28.41 55.56
C SER A 935 -0.72 29.09 55.23
N ARG A 936 0.04 28.55 54.26
CA ARG A 936 1.27 29.20 53.77
C ARG A 936 1.01 30.58 53.17
N LYS A 937 -0.09 30.77 52.43
CA LYS A 937 -0.41 32.06 51.81
C LYS A 937 -0.69 33.14 52.86
N GLN A 938 -1.47 32.84 53.90
CA GLN A 938 -1.72 33.79 55.00
C GLN A 938 -0.43 34.16 55.77
N GLN A 939 0.49 33.20 55.95
CA GLN A 939 1.76 33.49 56.62
C GLN A 939 2.62 34.46 55.81
N THR A 940 2.74 34.27 54.49
CA THR A 940 3.49 35.19 53.61
C THR A 940 2.81 36.55 53.43
N GLU A 941 1.48 36.60 53.42
CA GLU A 941 0.71 37.86 53.35
C GLU A 941 0.86 38.70 54.65
N SER A 942 1.09 38.06 55.81
CA SER A 942 1.42 38.75 57.07
C SER A 942 2.82 39.40 57.02
N GLU A 943 3.83 38.68 56.52
CA GLU A 943 5.22 39.17 56.46
C GLU A 943 5.42 40.31 55.44
N LEU A 944 4.57 40.41 54.41
CA LEU A 944 4.60 41.53 53.44
C LEU A 944 3.92 42.82 53.93
N MET A 945 3.06 42.77 54.96
CA MET A 945 2.41 43.98 55.51
C MET A 945 3.41 44.86 56.28
N ASP A 946 4.16 44.28 57.23
CA ASP A 946 5.16 45.01 58.03
C ASP A 946 6.24 45.68 57.18
N LEU A 947 6.67 45.02 56.10
CA LEU A 947 7.71 45.52 55.18
C LEU A 947 7.26 46.72 54.32
N ASN A 948 5.96 46.92 54.13
CA ASN A 948 5.42 48.11 53.44
C ASN A 948 5.14 49.26 54.42
N GLN A 949 4.80 48.98 55.68
CA GLN A 949 4.43 50.01 56.64
C GLN A 949 5.60 50.92 57.05
N GLN A 950 6.85 50.49 56.85
CA GLN A 950 8.05 51.32 57.03
C GLN A 950 8.43 52.18 55.81
N ARG A 951 7.72 52.07 54.67
CA ARG A 951 8.13 52.72 53.40
C ARG A 951 7.21 53.85 52.91
N ILE A 952 6.11 54.11 53.60
CA ILE A 952 5.17 55.20 53.31
C ILE A 952 5.05 56.12 54.55
N ALA A 953 6.19 56.69 54.93
CA ALA A 953 6.32 57.66 56.03
C ALA A 953 7.18 58.88 55.63
N SER A 954 7.18 59.22 54.34
CA SER A 954 7.80 60.42 53.79
C SER A 954 7.13 60.81 52.46
N LEU A 955 6.82 62.11 52.31
CA LEU A 955 6.11 62.78 51.19
C LEU A 955 4.57 62.85 51.28
N GLU A 956 4.05 63.68 52.21
CA GLU A 956 2.70 64.24 52.17
C GLU A 956 2.62 65.64 51.53
N THR A 957 1.42 66.04 51.09
CA THR A 957 0.97 67.38 50.60
C THR A 957 1.51 67.82 49.22
N ILE A 958 0.96 68.80 48.48
CA ILE A 958 -0.16 69.75 48.65
C ILE A 958 -0.98 69.69 47.31
N ILE A 959 -2.31 69.49 47.18
CA ILE A 959 -3.54 70.16 47.68
C ILE A 959 -3.80 71.56 47.01
N PRO A 960 -5.02 71.91 46.49
CA PRO A 960 -6.13 71.06 46.00
C PRO A 960 -7.08 71.68 44.88
N ARG A 961 -8.18 70.94 44.55
CA ARG A 961 -9.61 71.37 44.39
C ARG A 961 -10.29 71.75 43.04
N ASN A 962 -11.60 71.40 43.03
CA ASN A 962 -12.78 71.97 42.33
C ASN A 962 -12.95 71.68 40.81
N THR A 963 -14.16 71.45 40.25
CA THR A 963 -15.54 71.40 40.81
C THR A 963 -16.51 70.53 39.97
N GLU A 964 -17.76 70.41 40.47
CA GLU A 964 -19.02 69.91 39.87
C GLU A 964 -19.38 70.49 38.46
N GLU A 965 -20.45 70.14 37.72
CA GLU A 965 -21.81 69.68 38.12
C GLU A 965 -22.60 68.91 37.00
N GLN A 966 -23.95 68.96 37.07
CA GLN A 966 -25.00 68.18 36.37
C GLN A 966 -25.41 68.85 35.01
N SER A 967 -26.47 68.56 34.25
CA SER A 967 -27.70 67.73 34.35
C SER A 967 -28.37 67.50 32.95
N ALA A 968 -29.44 66.68 32.92
CA ALA A 968 -30.15 66.08 31.78
C ALA A 968 -31.07 66.95 30.85
N SER A 969 -31.49 66.31 29.73
CA SER A 969 -32.83 66.32 29.06
C SER A 969 -33.34 67.50 28.19
N ALA A 970 -33.96 67.18 27.01
CA ALA A 970 -35.41 67.38 26.69
C ALA A 970 -35.80 67.52 25.18
N GLU A 971 -36.56 66.54 24.67
CA GLU A 971 -37.77 66.57 23.76
C GLU A 971 -37.92 67.37 22.41
N LYS A 972 -38.93 66.90 21.63
CA LYS A 972 -39.77 67.53 20.55
C LYS A 972 -39.34 67.37 19.07
N ASN A 973 -40.23 67.24 18.06
CA ASN A 973 -41.68 66.89 18.00
C ASN A 973 -42.07 66.32 16.60
N GLU A 974 -43.20 65.58 16.53
CA GLU A 974 -44.34 65.58 15.55
C GLU A 974 -44.20 66.13 14.09
N THR A 975 -45.01 65.80 13.05
CA THR A 975 -46.02 64.76 12.66
C THR A 975 -46.29 64.89 11.12
N GLY A 976 -46.98 63.94 10.45
CA GLY A 976 -47.58 64.19 9.10
C GLY A 976 -47.90 62.97 8.21
N ILE A 977 -49.07 62.95 7.55
CA ILE A 977 -49.61 61.89 6.65
C ILE A 977 -50.69 62.52 5.70
N PRO A 978 -51.45 61.79 4.84
CA PRO A 978 -51.16 60.99 3.62
C PRO A 978 -51.67 61.64 2.29
N LYS A 979 -51.50 60.97 1.12
CA LYS A 979 -52.62 60.71 0.15
C LYS A 979 -52.31 59.72 -0.99
N GLU A 980 -53.34 59.35 -1.75
CA GLU A 980 -53.44 58.20 -2.68
C GLU A 980 -53.63 58.57 -4.19
N LYS A 981 -53.72 57.53 -5.05
CA LYS A 981 -54.39 57.39 -6.39
C LYS A 981 -53.50 57.43 -7.66
N SER A 982 -53.84 56.76 -8.79
CA SER A 982 -54.68 55.55 -9.04
C SER A 982 -54.69 55.12 -10.54
N GLN A 983 -55.14 53.88 -10.83
CA GLN A 983 -55.86 53.39 -12.04
C GLN A 983 -55.17 52.93 -13.36
N ARG A 984 -55.65 51.75 -13.83
CA ARG A 984 -56.04 51.29 -15.20
C ARG A 984 -55.01 50.73 -16.22
N GLY A 985 -55.44 49.68 -16.97
CA GLY A 985 -54.74 49.12 -18.14
C GLY A 985 -55.14 47.67 -18.49
N ASP A 986 -55.94 47.45 -19.54
CA ASP A 986 -56.70 46.20 -19.81
C ASP A 986 -56.73 45.88 -21.33
N ALA A 987 -56.70 44.67 -21.91
CA ALA A 987 -56.64 43.24 -21.49
C ALA A 987 -55.83 42.45 -22.58
N LYS A 988 -55.93 41.16 -23.00
CA LYS A 988 -56.84 39.96 -23.00
C LYS A 988 -55.92 38.68 -23.18
N LYS A 989 -56.27 37.38 -23.07
CA LYS A 989 -57.42 36.49 -23.49
C LYS A 989 -57.39 36.14 -25.01
N TYR A 990 -57.37 34.89 -25.53
CA TYR A 990 -57.91 33.56 -25.10
C TYR A 990 -57.09 32.33 -25.64
N PHE A 991 -57.15 31.17 -24.93
CA PHE A 991 -57.42 29.74 -25.31
C PHE A 991 -57.12 29.16 -26.74
N TYR A 992 -57.01 27.85 -27.05
CA TYR A 992 -57.40 26.55 -26.42
C TYR A 992 -56.64 25.34 -27.07
N SER A 993 -56.52 24.18 -26.39
CA SER A 993 -56.64 22.75 -26.89
C SER A 993 -55.87 22.23 -28.13
N ALA A 994 -55.54 20.94 -28.35
CA ALA A 994 -55.12 19.74 -27.56
C ALA A 994 -54.87 18.57 -28.57
N GLY A 995 -54.19 17.47 -28.18
CA GLY A 995 -54.34 16.14 -28.83
C GLY A 995 -53.19 15.55 -29.67
N ASP A 996 -52.28 14.81 -29.01
CA ASP A 996 -51.97 13.38 -29.22
C ASP A 996 -51.62 12.69 -30.58
N ILE A 997 -50.62 11.79 -30.45
CA ILE A 997 -50.43 10.45 -31.09
C ILE A 997 -49.64 10.27 -32.44
N HIS A 998 -48.72 9.29 -32.40
CA HIS A 998 -48.04 8.52 -33.48
C HIS A 998 -46.93 9.15 -34.36
N GLY A 999 -46.01 8.28 -34.83
CA GLY A 999 -45.16 8.52 -36.02
C GLY A 999 -43.72 7.97 -35.96
N GLU A 1000 -43.46 6.78 -36.51
CA GLU A 1000 -42.09 6.22 -36.64
C GLU A 1000 -41.28 6.78 -37.84
N LYS A 1001 -39.93 6.78 -37.73
CA LYS A 1001 -38.93 6.57 -38.82
C LYS A 1001 -38.93 7.65 -39.95
N LEU A 1002 -37.94 7.79 -40.87
CA LEU A 1002 -37.06 6.81 -41.52
C LEU A 1002 -35.84 7.49 -42.26
N MET A 1003 -34.75 6.74 -42.47
CA MET A 1003 -33.75 6.78 -43.59
C MET A 1003 -32.84 7.99 -43.93
N HIS A 1004 -31.52 7.73 -43.80
CA HIS A 1004 -30.50 7.61 -44.87
C HIS A 1004 -30.28 8.62 -46.03
N ARG A 1005 -28.97 8.88 -46.25
CA ARG A 1005 -28.21 8.93 -47.54
C ARG A 1005 -28.74 9.77 -48.71
N LYS A 1006 -27.95 10.80 -49.07
CA LYS A 1006 -27.11 10.90 -50.30
C LYS A 1006 -26.19 12.14 -50.14
N MET A 1007 -24.88 12.12 -50.42
CA MET A 1007 -24.12 11.75 -51.64
C MET A 1007 -24.11 12.86 -52.70
N SER A 1008 -23.00 13.58 -52.79
CA SER A 1008 -22.52 14.26 -54.00
C SER A 1008 -20.99 14.29 -54.00
N ARG A 1009 -20.37 14.24 -55.19
CA ARG A 1009 -18.92 14.30 -55.40
C ARG A 1009 -18.57 15.61 -56.11
N TYR A 1010 -17.35 16.11 -55.96
CA TYR A 1010 -16.59 16.73 -57.05
C TYR A 1010 -15.09 16.39 -56.92
N ARG A 1011 -14.29 16.72 -57.94
CA ARG A 1011 -13.14 15.92 -58.38
C ARG A 1011 -12.10 16.76 -59.17
N GLU A 1012 -10.81 16.49 -58.96
CA GLU A 1012 -9.63 16.91 -59.80
C GLU A 1012 -9.34 18.44 -59.88
N SER A 1013 -8.13 18.94 -60.19
CA SER A 1013 -6.74 18.40 -60.22
C SER A 1013 -5.70 19.55 -60.37
N THR A 1014 -4.38 19.23 -60.31
CA THR A 1014 -3.17 20.08 -60.56
C THR A 1014 -2.92 21.29 -59.61
N GLY A 1015 -1.71 21.82 -59.39
CA GLY A 1015 -0.33 21.33 -59.65
C GLY A 1015 0.71 22.48 -59.86
N GLY A 1016 1.89 22.49 -59.18
CA GLY A 1016 3.01 23.39 -59.55
C GLY A 1016 3.96 23.96 -58.46
N TRP A 1017 5.22 23.49 -58.50
CA TRP A 1017 6.50 23.88 -57.86
C TRP A 1017 6.84 25.33 -57.36
N VAL A 1018 7.37 25.38 -56.12
CA VAL A 1018 8.66 26.00 -55.64
C VAL A 1018 8.83 27.48 -55.16
N ASP A 1019 9.54 27.57 -54.01
CA ASP A 1019 10.31 28.65 -53.34
C ASP A 1019 9.74 30.05 -52.99
N THR A 1020 9.77 30.40 -51.69
CA THR A 1020 10.85 31.24 -51.10
C THR A 1020 10.63 31.54 -49.60
N GLY A 1021 11.73 31.64 -48.82
CA GLY A 1021 11.84 32.59 -47.69
C GLY A 1021 11.63 32.11 -46.25
N LEU A 1022 12.58 32.48 -45.37
CA LEU A 1022 12.48 32.52 -43.90
C LEU A 1022 11.58 33.72 -43.46
N ASP A 1023 11.17 33.96 -42.20
CA ASP A 1023 11.92 33.80 -40.94
C ASP A 1023 11.06 33.93 -39.64
N PHE A 1024 11.71 33.75 -38.47
CA PHE A 1024 11.34 34.15 -37.10
C PHE A 1024 10.17 33.45 -36.33
N ALA A 1025 10.53 32.31 -35.73
CA ALA A 1025 10.52 32.03 -34.29
C ALA A 1025 9.34 32.43 -33.36
N THR A 1026 8.88 31.47 -32.54
CA THR A 1026 8.58 31.71 -31.10
C THR A 1026 8.98 30.47 -30.28
N ARG A 1027 9.30 30.65 -28.99
CA ARG A 1027 9.83 29.62 -28.08
C ARG A 1027 8.78 28.52 -27.77
N MET A 1028 9.22 27.26 -27.77
CA MET A 1028 8.67 26.23 -26.89
C MET A 1028 9.47 26.19 -25.57
N GLN A 1029 8.80 25.86 -24.47
CA GLN A 1029 9.45 25.45 -23.22
C GLN A 1029 9.31 23.93 -23.06
N GLN A 1030 10.16 23.34 -22.21
CA GLN A 1030 10.25 21.89 -22.06
C GLN A 1030 9.08 21.32 -21.24
N GLU A 1031 8.26 20.49 -21.87
CA GLU A 1031 7.60 19.34 -21.25
C GLU A 1031 8.00 18.07 -22.04
N ASP A 1032 7.47 16.90 -21.69
CA ASP A 1032 7.82 15.58 -22.27
C ASP A 1032 9.28 15.09 -22.09
N LEU A 1033 9.72 14.97 -20.82
CA LEU A 1033 10.77 14.01 -20.46
C LEU A 1033 10.15 12.65 -20.16
N GLN A 1034 9.98 11.79 -21.18
CA GLN A 1034 9.53 10.41 -20.98
C GLN A 1034 10.69 9.52 -20.50
N ILE A 1035 10.58 9.00 -19.28
CA ILE A 1035 11.55 8.04 -18.70
C ILE A 1035 10.99 6.62 -18.91
N VAL A 1036 11.70 5.81 -19.68
CA VAL A 1036 11.35 4.41 -19.95
C VAL A 1036 12.23 3.47 -19.12
N PHE A 1037 11.61 2.55 -18.39
CA PHE A 1037 12.30 1.52 -17.61
C PHE A 1037 12.40 0.22 -18.43
N TYR A 1038 13.51 -0.51 -18.30
CA TYR A 1038 13.71 -1.81 -18.95
C TYR A 1038 14.23 -2.86 -17.96
N GLY A 1039 13.61 -4.04 -17.98
CA GLY A 1039 14.06 -5.24 -17.28
C GLY A 1039 13.11 -5.75 -16.18
N ALA A 1040 13.03 -7.08 -16.06
CA ALA A 1040 12.40 -7.82 -14.97
C ALA A 1040 10.85 -7.81 -14.84
N ASP A 1041 10.11 -7.84 -15.96
CA ASP A 1041 8.82 -8.53 -16.03
C ASP A 1041 8.55 -9.05 -17.45
N HIS A 1042 7.78 -10.13 -17.61
CA HIS A 1042 7.14 -10.47 -18.90
C HIS A 1042 6.09 -9.41 -19.31
N GLU A 1043 5.57 -8.65 -18.35
CA GLU A 1043 4.68 -7.49 -18.59
C GLU A 1043 5.45 -6.20 -18.99
N ALA A 1044 6.80 -6.21 -18.95
CA ALA A 1044 7.65 -5.06 -19.26
C ALA A 1044 8.16 -5.00 -20.71
N ASN A 1045 7.70 -5.90 -21.59
CA ASN A 1045 7.97 -5.82 -23.02
C ASN A 1045 7.02 -4.81 -23.69
N GLY A 1046 7.56 -3.66 -24.10
CA GLY A 1046 6.82 -2.69 -24.91
C GLY A 1046 6.47 -3.27 -26.29
N PHE A 1047 5.18 -3.40 -26.57
CA PHE A 1047 4.65 -3.76 -27.88
C PHE A 1047 4.07 -2.51 -28.54
N LEU A 1048 4.51 -2.23 -29.76
CA LEU A 1048 4.16 -1.02 -30.51
C LEU A 1048 3.65 -1.41 -31.90
N THR A 1049 2.68 -0.66 -32.44
CA THR A 1049 2.33 -0.77 -33.85
C THR A 1049 3.51 -0.29 -34.71
N TYR A 1050 3.59 -0.74 -35.96
CA TYR A 1050 4.67 -0.32 -36.86
C TYR A 1050 4.80 1.20 -36.97
N ASN A 1051 3.67 1.92 -37.02
CA ASN A 1051 3.62 3.38 -37.10
C ASN A 1051 4.12 4.05 -35.81
N GLU A 1052 3.94 3.43 -34.64
CA GLU A 1052 4.49 3.93 -33.38
C GLU A 1052 6.01 3.71 -33.33
N ILE A 1053 6.51 2.57 -33.81
CA ILE A 1053 7.95 2.32 -34.00
C ILE A 1053 8.55 3.35 -34.97
N GLU A 1054 7.87 3.61 -36.09
CA GLU A 1054 8.25 4.61 -37.10
C GLU A 1054 8.25 6.05 -36.54
N SER A 1055 7.39 6.35 -35.56
CA SER A 1055 7.39 7.64 -34.86
C SER A 1055 8.49 7.79 -33.79
N LEU A 1056 9.16 6.70 -33.41
CA LEU A 1056 10.14 6.63 -32.32
C LEU A 1056 11.58 6.38 -32.81
N LEU A 1057 11.78 6.09 -34.09
CA LEU A 1057 13.09 5.84 -34.71
C LEU A 1057 13.39 6.80 -35.87
N GLU A 1058 14.64 7.28 -35.97
CA GLU A 1058 15.11 8.03 -37.14
C GLU A 1058 15.24 7.13 -38.39
N GLU A 1059 15.50 5.83 -38.22
CA GLU A 1059 15.53 4.81 -39.27
C GLU A 1059 14.76 3.57 -38.81
N THR A 1060 13.71 3.19 -39.54
CA THR A 1060 12.78 2.11 -39.16
C THR A 1060 13.10 0.81 -39.92
N PRO A 1061 13.26 -0.34 -39.24
CA PRO A 1061 13.43 -1.63 -39.91
C PRO A 1061 12.20 -1.99 -40.75
N GLU A 1062 12.40 -2.65 -41.90
CA GLU A 1062 11.28 -3.07 -42.76
C GLU A 1062 10.31 -4.00 -41.99
N GLN A 1063 9.01 -3.88 -42.26
CA GLN A 1063 7.96 -4.58 -41.49
C GLN A 1063 8.10 -6.11 -41.47
N GLU A 1064 8.74 -6.71 -42.47
CA GLU A 1064 9.02 -8.15 -42.56
C GLU A 1064 10.16 -8.61 -41.62
N GLN A 1065 10.99 -7.68 -41.14
CA GLN A 1065 12.11 -7.92 -40.22
C GLN A 1065 11.67 -7.81 -38.74
N LEU A 1066 10.48 -7.26 -38.48
CA LEU A 1066 9.94 -7.09 -37.13
C LEU A 1066 9.00 -8.24 -36.76
N LYS A 1067 9.23 -8.81 -35.57
CA LYS A 1067 8.44 -9.95 -35.07
C LYS A 1067 7.05 -9.50 -34.60
N LEU A 1068 6.05 -9.85 -35.40
CA LEU A 1068 4.64 -9.60 -35.13
C LEU A 1068 4.18 -10.35 -33.86
N PHE A 1069 3.75 -9.60 -32.85
CA PHE A 1069 3.27 -10.13 -31.57
C PHE A 1069 1.75 -10.32 -31.54
N ASN A 1070 1.00 -9.41 -32.17
CA ASN A 1070 -0.44 -9.52 -32.33
C ASN A 1070 -0.83 -9.21 -33.79
N ALA A 1071 -1.38 -10.21 -34.47
CA ALA A 1071 -1.74 -10.12 -35.88
C ALA A 1071 -2.97 -9.26 -36.16
N ASP A 1072 -4.01 -9.35 -35.31
CA ASP A 1072 -5.26 -8.61 -35.47
C ASP A 1072 -5.06 -7.09 -35.33
N ASN A 1073 -4.15 -6.68 -34.43
CA ASN A 1073 -3.87 -5.28 -34.11
C ASN A 1073 -2.56 -4.74 -34.73
N LYS A 1074 -1.84 -5.56 -35.54
CA LYS A 1074 -0.54 -5.21 -36.15
C LYS A 1074 0.51 -4.64 -35.18
N VAL A 1075 0.70 -5.31 -34.05
CA VAL A 1075 1.63 -4.89 -32.97
C VAL A 1075 2.87 -5.78 -32.95
N PHE A 1076 4.05 -5.19 -32.81
CA PHE A 1076 5.36 -5.83 -32.94
C PHE A 1076 6.17 -5.80 -31.64
N SER A 1077 7.08 -6.77 -31.47
CA SER A 1077 8.04 -6.79 -30.36
C SER A 1077 9.25 -5.89 -30.65
N TYR A 1078 9.46 -4.86 -29.83
CA TYR A 1078 10.55 -3.90 -29.99
C TYR A 1078 11.87 -4.35 -29.32
N VAL A 1079 11.86 -5.41 -28.51
CA VAL A 1079 12.97 -5.78 -27.61
C VAL A 1079 14.01 -6.70 -28.27
N GLU A 1080 13.63 -7.47 -29.29
CA GLU A 1080 14.54 -8.43 -29.96
C GLU A 1080 15.61 -7.77 -30.87
N PRO A 1081 15.30 -6.75 -31.70
CA PRO A 1081 16.27 -6.15 -32.62
C PRO A 1081 17.56 -5.63 -31.98
N VAL A 1082 17.47 -5.04 -30.77
CA VAL A 1082 18.63 -4.47 -30.07
C VAL A 1082 19.68 -5.55 -29.72
N ARG A 1083 19.28 -6.81 -29.57
CA ARG A 1083 20.20 -7.94 -29.36
C ARG A 1083 20.81 -8.48 -30.66
N GLU A 1084 20.09 -8.46 -31.78
CA GLU A 1084 20.60 -8.97 -33.06
C GLU A 1084 21.51 -7.97 -33.79
N PHE A 1085 21.28 -6.66 -33.64
CA PHE A 1085 22.06 -5.61 -34.32
C PHE A 1085 23.25 -5.06 -33.51
N GLY A 1086 23.51 -5.59 -32.30
CA GLY A 1086 24.82 -5.46 -31.64
C GLY A 1086 25.21 -4.07 -31.12
N LEU A 1087 24.25 -3.23 -30.74
CA LEU A 1087 24.52 -1.91 -30.16
C LEU A 1087 25.11 -2.03 -28.73
N THR A 1088 26.22 -1.35 -28.48
CA THR A 1088 26.97 -1.39 -27.21
C THR A 1088 26.66 -0.21 -26.29
N VAL A 1089 26.77 -0.44 -24.97
CA VAL A 1089 26.52 0.55 -23.91
C VAL A 1089 27.73 0.63 -22.98
N GLU A 1090 28.26 1.82 -22.74
CA GLU A 1090 29.30 2.10 -21.73
C GLU A 1090 28.90 3.28 -20.83
N PRO A 1091 29.23 3.26 -19.52
CA PRO A 1091 28.94 4.35 -18.60
C PRO A 1091 29.99 5.47 -18.67
N PHE A 1092 29.58 6.72 -18.39
CA PHE A 1092 30.46 7.89 -18.31
C PHE A 1092 30.21 8.71 -17.04
N HIS A 1093 31.28 9.10 -16.35
CA HIS A 1093 31.22 10.06 -15.23
C HIS A 1093 31.36 11.50 -15.73
N PHE A 1094 30.58 12.41 -15.14
CA PHE A 1094 30.71 13.85 -15.35
C PHE A 1094 31.79 14.46 -14.43
N SER A 1095 32.58 15.39 -14.98
CA SER A 1095 33.35 16.35 -14.18
C SER A 1095 33.28 17.73 -14.84
N GLY A 1096 33.01 18.77 -14.05
CA GLY A 1096 32.85 20.14 -14.52
C GLY A 1096 32.86 21.14 -13.37
N THR A 1097 33.70 22.16 -13.45
CA THR A 1097 33.90 23.17 -12.41
C THR A 1097 33.04 24.41 -12.63
N LEU A 1098 32.51 24.99 -11.55
CA LEU A 1098 31.83 26.29 -11.54
C LEU A 1098 32.60 27.29 -10.67
N GLU A 1099 33.00 28.41 -11.25
CA GLU A 1099 33.65 29.51 -10.54
C GLU A 1099 32.61 30.47 -9.92
N SER A 1100 32.31 30.30 -8.64
CA SER A 1100 32.12 31.42 -7.67
C SER A 1100 31.79 30.85 -6.28
N GLY A 1101 32.36 31.46 -5.23
CA GLY A 1101 32.44 30.84 -3.91
C GLY A 1101 31.15 30.90 -3.08
N ALA A 1102 30.54 29.74 -2.86
CA ALA A 1102 29.70 29.45 -1.69
C ALA A 1102 29.87 27.96 -1.32
N GLU A 1103 30.33 27.66 -0.10
CA GLU A 1103 30.53 26.28 0.34
C GLU A 1103 29.17 25.61 0.65
N LEU A 1104 28.90 24.47 0.01
CA LEU A 1104 27.82 23.56 0.34
C LEU A 1104 28.35 22.12 0.34
N SER A 1105 28.54 21.58 1.54
CA SER A 1105 28.88 20.16 1.74
C SER A 1105 27.67 19.28 1.46
N TYR A 1106 27.79 18.38 0.48
CA TYR A 1106 26.86 17.28 0.25
C TYR A 1106 27.61 15.95 0.36
N GLU A 1107 27.14 15.08 1.26
CA GLU A 1107 27.59 13.68 1.31
C GLU A 1107 26.91 12.86 0.20
N GLU A 1108 27.62 11.87 -0.32
CA GLU A 1108 27.24 11.13 -1.51
C GLU A 1108 26.03 10.21 -1.28
N ARG A 1109 25.05 10.29 -2.17
CA ARG A 1109 24.19 9.15 -2.53
C ARG A 1109 24.17 9.02 -4.04
N GLY A 1110 24.91 8.05 -4.55
CA GLY A 1110 24.88 7.71 -5.98
C GLY A 1110 23.50 7.21 -6.37
N TYR A 1111 22.91 7.87 -7.37
CA TYR A 1111 21.88 7.30 -8.22
C TYR A 1111 22.49 7.19 -9.61
N ASP A 1112 22.77 5.97 -10.08
CA ASP A 1112 23.22 5.78 -11.45
C ASP A 1112 22.05 6.04 -12.41
N VAL A 1113 22.22 7.00 -13.32
CA VAL A 1113 21.21 7.39 -14.31
C VAL A 1113 21.81 7.24 -15.70
N THR A 1114 21.41 6.17 -16.40
CA THR A 1114 21.85 5.91 -17.77
C THR A 1114 21.08 6.82 -18.74
N VAL A 1115 21.80 7.69 -19.46
CA VAL A 1115 21.25 8.56 -20.50
C VAL A 1115 21.95 8.27 -21.83
N MET A 1116 21.18 8.02 -22.89
CA MET A 1116 21.74 7.79 -24.22
C MET A 1116 22.06 9.12 -24.92
N ALA A 1117 23.24 9.22 -25.53
CA ALA A 1117 23.68 10.40 -26.28
C ALA A 1117 24.38 10.00 -27.58
N LYS A 1118 23.98 10.62 -28.70
CA LYS A 1118 24.46 10.33 -30.06
C LYS A 1118 25.84 10.95 -30.29
N ARG A 1119 26.88 10.12 -30.52
CA ARG A 1119 28.24 10.59 -30.84
C ARG A 1119 28.49 10.54 -32.34
N THR A 1120 28.52 11.70 -32.99
CA THR A 1120 28.83 11.81 -34.42
C THR A 1120 30.34 11.75 -34.69
N SER A 1121 30.70 11.01 -35.73
CA SER A 1121 31.97 11.16 -36.46
C SER A 1121 31.82 12.27 -37.51
N ALA A 1122 32.84 13.04 -37.89
CA ALA A 1122 34.21 13.14 -37.40
C ALA A 1122 34.76 14.56 -37.68
N GLY A 1123 35.91 14.92 -37.09
CA GLY A 1123 36.73 16.05 -37.54
C GLY A 1123 37.07 17.09 -36.47
N GLU A 1124 38.39 17.23 -36.26
CA GLU A 1124 39.18 18.35 -35.74
C GLU A 1124 38.53 19.75 -35.59
N GLN A 1125 38.92 20.63 -34.66
CA GLN A 1125 40.20 20.73 -33.92
C GLN A 1125 40.06 21.45 -32.54
N LYS A 1126 41.19 21.62 -31.83
CA LYS A 1126 41.36 22.24 -30.49
C LYS A 1126 41.06 23.76 -30.42
N PRO A 1127 40.95 24.39 -29.22
CA PRO A 1127 41.28 23.90 -27.87
C PRO A 1127 40.09 23.47 -26.99
#